data_AF-M2PJX1-F1
#
_entry.id   AF-M2PJX1-F1
#
_cell.length_a   1.000
_cell.length_b   1.000
_cell.length_c   1.000
_cell.angle_alpha   90.00
_cell.angle_beta   90.00
_cell.angle_gamma   90.00
#
_symmetry.space_group_name_H-M   'P 1'
#
loop_
_entity.id
_entity.type
_entity.pdbx_description
1 polymer ?
#
loop_
_entity_poly.entity_id
_entity_poly.type
_entity_poly.pdbx_seq_one_letter_code
_entity_poly.pdbx_strand_id
1 'polypeptide(L)'
;MLSRVANTTLEDCQTPSASQKGRAGRPRSLLLDDLTYLVQAAKPGHYARYGCVGCKYEFSGRATGRVLKHATRCLKLSPQLRSHACKASSDSSPGACVETIKAKVNPAHNTSAVAVHSTSDNTVAIAKNTESQDWHAYFADAGKSTLKAALDLAILKFFSCNGIAPNAADSSEWKDIWRIVGRYEPVSRSTMQDVQIPQEAEHVRLKQTKYLMTKQNLTISFDGGGTRRRESFYSCHVTTPKRESYLIEAFPGNGYAHTAEWISKHVLEVIKSIGRTRFAGICSDSTGNTKKCRQRVCNAVPTIINFPDPVHHTALAIKDICQLEYFSPVVKITRRVIKHHSHSDKATHQLDKARPKFNITHGLQTIGKTRFATIIHAAVALCNCLLALRYVQAEHGLSIEDCSPQLFMAGKSASLNFERDLNQLISIGLPFAKAIMCLESSHSTAADVYIFWCAIAACLKRVLSDNESGIPSSVKGQIRGIFNARWREIFEEGPNRAHLSAFFLHPGYTGAAIFKEPNAVAFNIKVPARKDKHTGQEIKHRRVYQQVGECLTTMLAAEVEHGKNIKLNVPSTARKLLKDRFQHQFRAYATGHYPFSTPLRDDQTALEWWKELENVPQAEVLAALAIKLFSIMPNSMPEERTVSNFTWTNSALRNRQHLSTIVSHTQIRQFYRSKARLQTMSIPTVRFYEMDSLLRDMTTAIGPKDAEKAVKFCALDQDDSEDDVDARPGESWLDDLTESLTTDAATEFAMEHDVELGQEELISLLASDHAIEMVAQRESQHQEPVLEEGTNEGVSWVFDADI
;
A
#
# COMPACT_ATOMS: atom_id res chain seq x y z
N MET A 1 0.17 22.13 -54.44
CA MET A 1 -0.35 22.77 -55.66
C MET A 1 -1.49 23.71 -55.28
N LEU A 2 -1.40 24.96 -55.75
CA LEU A 2 -2.46 25.98 -55.92
C LEU A 2 -3.06 26.60 -54.63
N SER A 3 -2.64 27.81 -54.18
CA SER A 3 -2.91 29.20 -54.68
C SER A 3 -4.33 29.68 -54.32
N ARG A 4 -4.67 30.86 -53.77
CA ARG A 4 -4.15 32.25 -53.77
C ARG A 4 -4.89 33.01 -52.65
N VAL A 5 -4.22 33.84 -51.83
CA VAL A 5 -4.25 35.33 -51.80
C VAL A 5 -5.65 35.97 -51.65
N ALA A 6 -5.87 36.67 -50.53
CA ALA A 6 -6.25 38.09 -50.50
C ALA A 6 -6.30 38.66 -49.07
N ASN A 7 -5.43 39.64 -48.81
CA ASN A 7 -5.53 40.61 -47.72
C ASN A 7 -6.72 41.53 -47.93
N THR A 8 -7.37 41.96 -46.83
CA THR A 8 -7.90 43.33 -46.70
C THR A 8 -8.01 43.70 -45.23
N THR A 9 -7.06 44.51 -44.77
CA THR A 9 -7.21 45.48 -43.68
C THR A 9 -8.02 46.67 -44.19
N LEU A 10 -8.88 47.25 -43.36
CA LEU A 10 -9.00 48.71 -43.20
C LEU A 10 -9.99 49.06 -42.08
N GLU A 11 -9.45 49.86 -41.16
CA GLU A 11 -10.15 50.78 -40.26
C GLU A 11 -11.02 51.76 -41.06
N ASP A 12 -12.20 52.16 -40.56
CA ASP A 12 -12.37 53.51 -39.98
C ASP A 12 -13.81 53.87 -39.53
N CYS A 13 -13.84 54.59 -38.40
CA CYS A 13 -14.77 55.64 -37.96
C CYS A 13 -16.29 55.39 -37.75
N GLN A 14 -16.74 55.51 -36.48
CA GLN A 14 -17.50 56.66 -35.94
C GLN A 14 -18.01 56.41 -34.50
N THR A 15 -17.75 57.34 -33.57
CA THR A 15 -18.39 57.47 -32.23
C THR A 15 -19.24 58.76 -32.21
N PRO A 16 -20.11 59.05 -31.20
CA PRO A 16 -20.86 58.20 -30.26
C PRO A 16 -22.37 58.57 -30.21
N SER A 17 -23.23 57.70 -29.64
CA SER A 17 -24.46 58.17 -28.97
C SER A 17 -24.63 57.46 -27.62
N ALA A 18 -24.92 58.26 -26.60
CA ALA A 18 -24.96 57.87 -25.21
C ALA A 18 -26.27 57.16 -24.83
N SER A 19 -26.20 56.46 -23.69
CA SER A 19 -27.30 55.89 -22.91
C SER A 19 -27.72 54.46 -23.22
N GLN A 20 -26.85 53.51 -22.91
CA GLN A 20 -27.28 52.28 -22.24
C GLN A 20 -26.14 51.87 -21.30
N LYS A 21 -26.39 51.81 -19.98
CA LYS A 21 -25.51 51.15 -19.02
C LYS A 21 -25.53 49.65 -19.34
N GLY A 22 -24.81 49.25 -20.38
CA GLY A 22 -24.53 47.86 -20.68
C GLY A 22 -23.79 47.28 -19.49
N ARG A 23 -24.25 46.13 -18.98
CA ARG A 23 -23.50 45.33 -18.02
C ARG A 23 -22.07 45.22 -18.55
N ALA A 24 -21.12 45.85 -17.87
CA ALA A 24 -19.71 45.72 -18.21
C ALA A 24 -19.42 44.21 -18.34
N GLY A 25 -19.01 43.78 -19.53
CA GLY A 25 -18.68 42.38 -19.78
C GLY A 25 -17.65 41.91 -18.75
N ARG A 26 -17.64 40.60 -18.44
CA ARG A 26 -16.61 40.05 -17.56
C ARG A 26 -15.21 40.48 -18.05
N PRO A 27 -14.28 40.83 -17.15
CA PRO A 27 -12.93 41.20 -17.53
C PRO A 27 -12.30 40.15 -18.45
N ARG A 28 -11.55 40.60 -19.46
CA ARG A 28 -10.82 39.70 -20.36
C ARG A 28 -9.82 38.89 -19.54
N SER A 29 -9.83 37.56 -19.71
CA SER A 29 -8.89 36.66 -19.06
C SER A 29 -7.96 36.08 -20.12
N LEU A 30 -6.69 36.51 -20.09
CA LEU A 30 -5.66 36.01 -21.00
C LEU A 30 -5.51 34.49 -20.92
N LEU A 31 -5.59 33.92 -19.71
CA LEU A 31 -5.53 32.46 -19.53
C LEU A 31 -6.68 31.75 -20.25
N LEU A 32 -7.90 32.29 -20.22
CA LEU A 32 -9.01 31.68 -20.96
C LEU A 32 -8.81 31.82 -22.47
N ASP A 33 -8.16 32.89 -22.94
CA ASP A 33 -7.80 33.10 -24.36
C ASP A 33 -6.83 32.02 -24.82
N ASP A 34 -5.85 31.67 -23.99
CA ASP A 34 -4.89 30.61 -24.31
C ASP A 34 -5.49 29.19 -24.24
N LEU A 35 -6.53 28.99 -23.42
CA LEU A 35 -7.14 27.68 -23.22
C LEU A 35 -8.30 27.36 -24.17
N THR A 36 -8.93 28.38 -24.77
CA THR A 36 -10.18 28.20 -25.53
C THR A 36 -10.21 28.96 -26.84
N TYR A 37 -10.89 28.40 -27.84
CA TYR A 37 -11.24 29.08 -29.09
C TYR A 37 -12.76 29.14 -29.26
N LEU A 38 -13.26 30.12 -30.02
CA LEU A 38 -14.70 30.26 -30.29
C LEU A 38 -15.11 29.24 -31.37
N VAL A 39 -16.08 28.38 -31.05
CA VAL A 39 -16.68 27.43 -32.00
C VAL A 39 -17.93 28.02 -32.63
N GLN A 40 -18.77 28.66 -31.81
CA GLN A 40 -20.03 29.24 -32.26
C GLN A 40 -20.33 30.52 -31.48
N ALA A 41 -20.58 31.62 -32.19
CA ALA A 41 -21.03 32.87 -31.58
C ALA A 41 -22.39 32.71 -30.88
N ALA A 42 -22.65 33.57 -29.89
CA ALA A 42 -23.92 33.56 -29.16
C ALA A 42 -25.09 33.84 -30.11
N LYS A 43 -26.19 33.11 -29.91
CA LYS A 43 -27.49 33.35 -30.58
C LYS A 43 -28.49 33.85 -29.53
N PRO A 44 -29.58 34.55 -29.91
CA PRO A 44 -30.62 34.93 -28.96
C PRO A 44 -31.10 33.71 -28.17
N GLY A 45 -31.07 33.78 -26.83
CA GLY A 45 -31.43 32.68 -25.93
C GLY A 45 -30.36 31.60 -25.69
N HIS A 46 -29.22 31.64 -26.38
CA HIS A 46 -28.16 30.62 -26.26
C HIS A 46 -26.78 31.21 -26.00
N TYR A 47 -26.03 30.61 -25.07
CA TYR A 47 -24.64 30.97 -24.81
C TYR A 47 -23.75 30.63 -26.02
N ALA A 48 -22.71 31.46 -26.25
CA ALA A 48 -21.64 31.14 -27.20
C ALA A 48 -20.96 29.82 -26.83
N ARG A 49 -20.59 29.02 -27.83
CA ARG A 49 -19.86 27.75 -27.63
C ARG A 49 -18.37 27.97 -27.85
N TYR A 50 -17.57 27.42 -26.94
CA TYR A 50 -16.11 27.49 -26.97
C TYR A 50 -15.53 26.08 -27.00
N GLY A 51 -14.42 25.89 -27.70
CA GLY A 51 -13.67 24.63 -27.75
C GLY A 51 -12.38 24.74 -26.94
N CYS A 52 -11.90 23.62 -26.40
CA CYS A 52 -10.57 23.54 -25.79
C CYS A 52 -9.47 23.58 -26.87
N VAL A 53 -8.40 24.36 -26.68
CA VAL A 53 -7.33 24.44 -27.69
C VAL A 53 -6.59 23.10 -27.88
N GLY A 54 -6.50 22.29 -26.82
CA GLY A 54 -5.82 20.99 -26.88
C GLY A 54 -6.70 19.85 -27.41
N CYS A 55 -8.02 19.91 -27.23
CA CYS A 55 -8.92 18.82 -27.64
C CYS A 55 -10.27 19.32 -28.13
N LYS A 56 -11.05 18.46 -28.80
CA LYS A 56 -12.37 18.83 -29.35
C LYS A 56 -13.49 18.96 -28.29
N TYR A 57 -13.15 19.14 -27.00
CA TYR A 57 -14.17 19.30 -25.96
C TYR A 57 -14.77 20.70 -26.02
N GLU A 58 -16.10 20.78 -25.97
CA GLU A 58 -16.83 22.03 -26.10
C GLU A 58 -17.51 22.46 -24.79
N PHE A 59 -17.58 23.76 -24.58
CA PHE A 59 -18.19 24.42 -23.44
C PHE A 59 -19.34 25.31 -23.92
N SER A 60 -20.49 25.22 -23.26
CA SER A 60 -21.57 26.21 -23.40
C SER A 60 -21.25 27.40 -22.51
N GLY A 61 -20.74 28.49 -23.08
CA GLY A 61 -20.23 29.66 -22.35
C GLY A 61 -18.83 29.45 -21.76
N ARG A 62 -18.19 30.57 -21.36
CA ARG A 62 -16.75 30.63 -21.02
C ARG A 62 -16.48 30.97 -19.55
N ALA A 63 -17.19 30.31 -18.63
CA ALA A 63 -16.97 30.52 -17.20
C ALA A 63 -15.65 29.87 -16.75
N THR A 64 -14.84 30.61 -15.98
CA THR A 64 -13.50 30.17 -15.53
C THR A 64 -13.51 28.79 -14.89
N GLY A 65 -14.38 28.54 -13.91
CA GLY A 65 -14.45 27.23 -13.24
C GLY A 65 -14.74 26.07 -14.19
N ARG A 66 -15.62 26.27 -15.20
CA ARG A 66 -15.96 25.25 -16.20
C ARG A 66 -14.78 24.92 -17.11
N VAL A 67 -14.07 25.95 -17.59
CA VAL A 67 -12.90 25.78 -18.45
C VAL A 67 -11.78 25.10 -17.67
N LEU A 68 -11.49 25.56 -16.45
CA LEU A 68 -10.43 25.00 -15.61
C LEU A 68 -10.70 23.55 -15.24
N LYS A 69 -11.94 23.18 -14.87
CA LYS A 69 -12.33 21.78 -14.57
C LYS A 69 -11.91 20.79 -15.66
N HIS A 70 -11.98 21.20 -16.92
CA HIS A 70 -11.50 20.41 -18.05
C HIS A 70 -9.99 20.56 -18.27
N ALA A 71 -9.51 21.81 -18.33
CA ALA A 71 -8.15 22.12 -18.74
C ALA A 71 -7.08 21.51 -17.82
N THR A 72 -7.32 21.41 -16.51
CA THR A 72 -6.34 20.80 -15.57
C THR A 72 -6.10 19.31 -15.82
N ARG A 73 -7.01 18.65 -16.55
CA ARG A 73 -7.01 17.19 -16.80
C ARG A 73 -6.85 16.83 -18.27
N CYS A 74 -6.80 17.81 -19.17
CA CYS A 74 -6.72 17.55 -20.59
C CYS A 74 -5.29 17.11 -20.97
N LEU A 75 -5.12 15.81 -21.24
CA LEU A 75 -3.85 15.21 -21.67
C LEU A 75 -3.38 15.68 -23.07
N LYS A 76 -4.24 16.37 -23.82
CA LYS A 76 -3.92 16.91 -25.14
C LYS A 76 -3.50 18.39 -25.11
N LEU A 77 -3.65 19.08 -23.98
CA LEU A 77 -3.07 20.41 -23.79
C LEU A 77 -1.54 20.32 -23.64
N SER A 78 -0.84 21.39 -24.01
CA SER A 78 0.59 21.47 -23.73
C SER A 78 0.84 21.42 -22.21
N PRO A 79 1.96 20.84 -21.76
CA PRO A 79 2.30 20.80 -20.33
C PRO A 79 2.32 22.18 -19.67
N GLN A 80 2.77 23.23 -20.39
CA GLN A 80 2.76 24.60 -19.86
C GLN A 80 1.34 25.12 -19.63
N LEU A 81 0.45 25.01 -20.62
CA LEU A 81 -0.93 25.48 -20.50
C LEU A 81 -1.70 24.72 -19.42
N ARG A 82 -1.50 23.40 -19.33
CA ARG A 82 -2.08 22.57 -18.27
C ARG A 82 -1.60 23.02 -16.89
N SER A 83 -0.31 23.30 -16.73
CA SER A 83 0.27 23.81 -15.47
C SER A 83 -0.32 25.16 -15.06
N HIS A 84 -0.46 26.10 -16.00
CA HIS A 84 -1.10 27.40 -15.76
C HIS A 84 -2.57 27.24 -15.33
N ALA A 85 -3.30 26.32 -15.97
CA ALA A 85 -4.67 26.00 -15.57
C ALA A 85 -4.73 25.41 -14.16
N CYS A 86 -3.85 24.46 -13.81
CA CYS A 86 -3.80 23.87 -12.46
C CYS A 86 -3.53 24.93 -11.39
N LYS A 87 -2.57 25.83 -11.64
CA LYS A 87 -2.26 26.93 -10.73
C LYS A 87 -3.45 27.87 -10.53
N ALA A 88 -4.07 28.34 -11.61
CA ALA A 88 -5.24 29.21 -11.53
C ALA A 88 -6.43 28.55 -10.82
N SER A 89 -6.60 27.23 -11.01
CA SER A 89 -7.62 26.43 -10.33
C SER A 89 -7.36 26.37 -8.82
N SER A 90 -6.12 26.05 -8.42
CA SER A 90 -5.69 26.04 -7.01
C SER A 90 -5.83 27.41 -6.33
N ASP A 91 -5.38 28.48 -6.98
CA ASP A 91 -5.40 29.84 -6.40
C ASP A 91 -6.84 30.34 -6.14
N SER A 92 -7.82 29.77 -6.86
CA SER A 92 -9.24 30.06 -6.69
C SER A 92 -9.95 29.14 -5.70
N SER A 93 -9.25 28.21 -5.05
CA SER A 93 -9.90 27.21 -4.19
C SER A 93 -10.39 27.81 -2.85
N PRO A 94 -11.40 27.21 -2.20
CA PRO A 94 -11.81 27.62 -0.86
C PRO A 94 -10.68 27.61 0.16
N GLY A 95 -9.79 26.60 0.12
CA GLY A 95 -8.58 26.51 0.94
C GLY A 95 -7.62 27.67 0.73
N ALA A 96 -7.29 27.98 -0.53
CA ALA A 96 -6.41 29.11 -0.88
C ALA A 96 -7.01 30.46 -0.47
N CYS A 97 -8.33 30.63 -0.62
CA CYS A 97 -9.04 31.83 -0.19
C CYS A 97 -8.91 32.04 1.33
N VAL A 98 -9.14 30.99 2.13
CA VAL A 98 -9.00 31.05 3.59
C VAL A 98 -7.56 31.37 3.99
N GLU A 99 -6.55 30.77 3.35
CA GLU A 99 -5.14 31.06 3.63
C GLU A 99 -4.76 32.50 3.32
N THR A 100 -5.23 33.02 2.18
CA THR A 100 -5.01 34.41 1.78
C THR A 100 -5.64 35.38 2.77
N ILE A 101 -6.84 35.08 3.27
CA ILE A 101 -7.51 35.91 4.27
C ILE A 101 -6.77 35.84 5.61
N LYS A 102 -6.39 34.65 6.09
CA LYS A 102 -5.62 34.49 7.33
C LYS A 102 -4.30 35.27 7.29
N ALA A 103 -3.59 35.21 6.16
CA ALA A 103 -2.34 35.96 5.98
C ALA A 103 -2.54 37.49 6.03
N LYS A 104 -3.71 38.00 5.61
CA LYS A 104 -4.05 39.44 5.70
C LYS A 104 -4.45 39.88 7.10
N VAL A 105 -5.05 38.99 7.90
CA VAL A 105 -5.52 39.29 9.26
C VAL A 105 -4.36 39.23 10.28
N ASN A 106 -3.36 38.37 10.07
CA ASN A 106 -2.20 38.23 10.98
C ASN A 106 -0.86 38.59 10.29
N PRO A 107 -0.55 39.88 10.05
CA PRO A 107 0.73 40.28 9.46
C PRO A 107 1.94 40.16 10.41
N ALA A 108 1.74 40.02 11.73
CA ALA A 108 2.81 40.19 12.75
C ALA A 108 3.72 38.97 13.00
N HIS A 109 3.57 37.84 12.30
CA HIS A 109 4.41 36.64 12.53
C HIS A 109 5.36 36.28 11.38
N ASN A 110 5.42 37.08 10.31
CA ASN A 110 6.33 36.85 9.19
C ASN A 110 7.40 37.96 9.09
N THR A 111 8.28 38.01 10.08
CA THR A 111 9.61 38.63 9.92
C THR A 111 10.67 37.69 10.45
N SER A 112 11.44 37.13 9.50
CA SER A 112 12.84 36.71 9.62
C SER A 112 13.19 35.69 10.70
N ALA A 113 13.24 34.41 10.31
CA ALA A 113 14.12 33.44 10.97
C ALA A 113 15.57 33.72 10.54
N VAL A 114 16.19 34.72 11.17
CA VAL A 114 17.65 34.83 11.26
C VAL A 114 18.07 34.08 12.52
N ALA A 115 18.97 33.12 12.33
CA ALA A 115 19.56 32.33 13.39
C ALA A 115 20.30 33.23 14.39
N VAL A 116 19.99 33.07 15.67
CA VAL A 116 20.89 33.45 16.77
C VAL A 116 21.00 32.24 17.69
N HIS A 117 22.22 31.72 17.81
CA HIS A 117 22.61 30.76 18.82
C HIS A 117 22.62 31.44 20.20
N SER A 118 21.99 30.80 21.19
CA SER A 118 22.43 30.91 22.58
C SER A 118 22.12 29.62 23.32
N THR A 119 23.16 29.12 23.98
CA THR A 119 23.26 27.93 24.82
C THR A 119 22.49 28.05 26.13
N SER A 120 21.93 26.91 26.58
CA SER A 120 21.96 26.34 27.95
C SER A 120 20.61 25.87 28.51
N ASP A 121 20.57 24.56 28.77
CA ASP A 121 19.96 23.81 29.88
C ASP A 121 18.44 23.80 30.17
N ASN A 122 17.91 22.58 30.00
CA ASN A 122 17.04 21.82 30.91
C ASN A 122 15.82 22.51 31.53
N THR A 123 14.66 22.27 30.91
CA THR A 123 13.46 21.66 31.54
C THR A 123 12.41 21.44 30.45
N VAL A 124 12.12 20.18 30.12
CA VAL A 124 11.12 19.83 29.09
C VAL A 124 9.72 19.95 29.70
N ALA A 125 9.13 21.13 29.58
CA ALA A 125 7.68 21.27 29.68
C ALA A 125 7.06 20.82 28.34
N ILE A 126 6.36 19.69 28.37
CA ILE A 126 5.60 19.17 27.22
C ILE A 126 4.42 20.12 26.95
N ALA A 127 4.64 21.12 26.10
CA ALA A 127 3.57 21.94 25.55
C ALA A 127 2.78 21.10 24.54
N LYS A 128 1.60 20.64 24.96
CA LYS A 128 0.57 20.09 24.09
C LYS A 128 0.08 21.20 23.14
N ASN A 129 0.72 21.37 22.00
CA ASN A 129 0.18 22.18 20.90
C ASN A 129 -0.94 21.40 20.20
N THR A 130 -2.09 21.29 20.86
CA THR A 130 -3.35 21.13 20.14
C THR A 130 -3.67 22.53 19.62
N GLU A 131 -3.57 22.78 18.32
CA GLU A 131 -4.16 23.98 17.72
C GLU A 131 -5.68 23.91 17.94
N SER A 132 -6.17 24.32 19.11
CA SER A 132 -7.58 24.64 19.27
C SER A 132 -7.81 25.88 18.41
N GLN A 133 -8.31 25.68 17.19
CA GLN A 133 -8.82 26.77 16.37
C GLN A 133 -9.98 27.40 17.15
N ASP A 134 -9.68 28.50 17.86
CA ASP A 134 -10.69 29.31 18.51
C ASP A 134 -11.49 30.03 17.42
N TRP A 135 -12.52 29.33 16.94
CA TRP A 135 -13.43 29.84 15.94
C TRP A 135 -14.24 31.03 16.47
N HIS A 136 -14.45 31.15 17.80
CA HIS A 136 -15.21 32.25 18.38
C HIS A 136 -14.49 33.59 18.23
N ALA A 137 -13.18 33.63 18.45
CA ALA A 137 -12.37 34.83 18.16
C ALA A 137 -12.38 35.18 16.66
N TYR A 138 -12.38 34.17 15.77
CA TYR A 138 -12.45 34.37 14.33
C TYR A 138 -13.82 34.88 13.85
N PHE A 139 -14.90 34.65 14.59
CA PHE A 139 -16.26 35.07 14.23
C PHE A 139 -16.70 36.39 14.85
N ALA A 140 -16.03 36.87 15.89
CA ALA A 140 -16.34 38.15 16.54
C ALA A 140 -15.82 39.36 15.73
N ASP A 141 -14.64 39.25 15.11
CA ASP A 141 -13.96 40.39 14.44
C ASP A 141 -13.90 40.29 12.90
N ALA A 142 -14.30 39.16 12.30
CA ALA A 142 -14.11 38.95 10.86
C ALA A 142 -15.31 39.41 10.00
N GLY A 143 -15.04 40.23 8.99
CA GLY A 143 -16.05 40.69 8.03
C GLY A 143 -16.74 39.56 7.24
N LYS A 144 -17.91 39.85 6.66
CA LYS A 144 -18.79 38.92 5.91
C LYS A 144 -18.07 38.04 4.88
N SER A 145 -17.03 38.56 4.21
CA SER A 145 -16.24 37.81 3.22
C SER A 145 -15.37 36.71 3.85
N THR A 146 -14.84 36.95 5.05
CA THR A 146 -13.99 36.01 5.77
C THR A 146 -14.81 34.86 6.33
N LEU A 147 -15.97 35.18 6.94
CA LEU A 147 -16.95 34.19 7.38
C LEU A 147 -17.38 33.29 6.21
N LYS A 148 -17.71 33.88 5.07
CA LYS A 148 -18.10 33.13 3.86
C LYS A 148 -17.01 32.15 3.42
N ALA A 149 -15.76 32.60 3.27
CA ALA A 149 -14.68 31.74 2.82
C ALA A 149 -14.41 30.58 3.79
N ALA A 150 -14.45 30.84 5.10
CA ALA A 150 -14.29 29.82 6.12
C ALA A 150 -15.41 28.77 6.08
N LEU A 151 -16.67 29.22 5.96
CA LEU A 151 -17.83 28.32 5.85
C LEU A 151 -17.82 27.53 4.53
N ASP A 152 -17.48 28.17 3.40
CA ASP A 152 -17.34 27.48 2.10
C ASP A 152 -16.36 26.30 2.22
N LEU A 153 -15.19 26.52 2.86
CA LEU A 153 -14.20 25.46 3.07
C LEU A 153 -14.68 24.40 4.06
N ALA A 154 -15.32 24.79 5.17
CA ALA A 154 -15.83 23.85 6.17
C ALA A 154 -16.93 22.94 5.59
N ILE A 155 -17.86 23.52 4.84
CA ILE A 155 -18.92 22.79 4.14
C ILE A 155 -18.33 21.87 3.07
N LEU A 156 -17.37 22.35 2.27
CA LEU A 156 -16.70 21.50 1.29
C LEU A 156 -16.05 20.29 1.95
N LYS A 157 -15.36 20.48 3.08
CA LYS A 157 -14.79 19.35 3.85
C LYS A 157 -15.87 18.40 4.35
N PHE A 158 -16.97 18.92 4.88
CA PHE A 158 -18.10 18.11 5.33
C PHE A 158 -18.61 17.20 4.21
N PHE A 159 -18.81 17.75 3.01
CA PHE A 159 -19.26 16.98 1.86
C PHE A 159 -18.20 15.98 1.36
N SER A 160 -16.96 16.44 1.15
CA SER A 160 -15.93 15.60 0.54
C SER A 160 -15.38 14.53 1.48
N CYS A 161 -15.15 14.84 2.75
CA CYS A 161 -14.57 13.89 3.69
C CYS A 161 -15.57 12.82 4.16
N ASN A 162 -16.86 13.12 4.17
CA ASN A 162 -17.93 12.19 4.57
C ASN A 162 -18.67 11.56 3.39
N GLY A 163 -18.21 11.78 2.16
CA GLY A 163 -18.80 11.16 0.99
C GLY A 163 -20.26 11.58 0.78
N ILE A 164 -20.63 12.81 1.11
CA ILE A 164 -22.00 13.32 0.89
C ILE A 164 -22.12 13.76 -0.56
N ALA A 165 -23.21 13.37 -1.23
CA ALA A 165 -23.47 13.74 -2.61
C ALA A 165 -23.71 15.27 -2.73
N PRO A 166 -23.09 15.97 -3.70
CA PRO A 166 -23.34 17.40 -3.92
C PRO A 166 -24.81 17.77 -4.16
N ASN A 167 -25.67 16.80 -4.54
CA ASN A 167 -27.13 17.00 -4.63
C ASN A 167 -27.75 17.47 -3.30
N ALA A 168 -27.18 17.10 -2.15
CA ALA A 168 -27.68 17.56 -0.86
C ALA A 168 -27.56 19.09 -0.71
N ALA A 169 -26.64 19.76 -1.40
CA ALA A 169 -26.52 21.21 -1.36
C ALA A 169 -27.71 21.95 -2.01
N ASP A 170 -28.49 21.28 -2.85
CA ASP A 170 -29.68 21.86 -3.48
C ASP A 170 -30.99 21.52 -2.74
N SER A 171 -30.96 20.67 -1.71
CA SER A 171 -32.15 20.20 -1.00
C SER A 171 -32.83 21.32 -0.19
N SER A 172 -34.13 21.17 0.06
CA SER A 172 -34.92 22.10 0.88
C SER A 172 -34.36 22.18 2.30
N GLU A 173 -34.08 21.03 2.90
CA GLU A 173 -33.62 20.90 4.29
C GLU A 173 -32.28 21.61 4.48
N TRP A 174 -31.35 21.42 3.52
CA TRP A 174 -30.06 22.11 3.54
C TRP A 174 -30.23 23.62 3.47
N LYS A 175 -31.10 24.11 2.57
CA LYS A 175 -31.38 25.55 2.43
C LYS A 175 -32.09 26.13 3.64
N ASP A 176 -32.98 25.38 4.28
CA ASP A 176 -33.72 25.82 5.46
C ASP A 176 -32.79 25.99 6.67
N ILE A 177 -31.80 25.11 6.86
CA ILE A 177 -30.76 25.27 7.88
C ILE A 177 -30.09 26.64 7.76
N TRP A 178 -29.64 27.00 6.56
CA TRP A 178 -28.94 28.27 6.34
C TRP A 178 -29.86 29.48 6.35
N ARG A 179 -31.14 29.32 5.98
CA ARG A 179 -32.17 30.35 6.14
C ARG A 179 -32.42 30.70 7.61
N ILE A 180 -32.46 29.69 8.49
CA ILE A 180 -32.62 29.88 9.94
C ILE A 180 -31.40 30.59 10.53
N VAL A 181 -30.19 30.22 10.12
CA VAL A 181 -28.95 30.84 10.60
C VAL A 181 -28.81 32.30 10.11
N GLY A 182 -29.33 32.64 8.92
CA GLY A 182 -29.49 34.00 8.42
C GLY A 182 -28.21 34.78 8.07
N ARG A 183 -27.03 34.14 8.16
CA ARG A 183 -25.71 34.80 7.99
C ARG A 183 -24.86 34.29 6.82
N TYR A 184 -25.32 33.25 6.13
CA TYR A 184 -24.57 32.60 5.07
C TYR A 184 -25.51 32.02 4.02
N GLU A 185 -25.19 32.25 2.74
CA GLU A 185 -25.88 31.61 1.62
C GLU A 185 -24.98 30.48 1.09
N PRO A 186 -25.41 29.22 1.20
CA PRO A 186 -24.66 28.08 0.69
C PRO A 186 -24.55 28.12 -0.83
N VAL A 187 -23.45 27.61 -1.35
CA VAL A 187 -23.31 27.44 -2.80
C VAL A 187 -24.26 26.37 -3.33
N SER A 188 -24.71 26.55 -4.57
CA SER A 188 -25.46 25.50 -5.28
C SER A 188 -24.59 24.26 -5.51
N ARG A 189 -25.24 23.11 -5.72
CA ARG A 189 -24.60 21.86 -6.17
C ARG A 189 -23.65 22.09 -7.32
N SER A 190 -24.07 22.82 -8.36
CA SER A 190 -23.26 23.02 -9.56
C SER A 190 -21.96 23.76 -9.25
N THR A 191 -22.01 24.74 -8.36
CA THR A 191 -20.83 25.48 -7.92
C THR A 191 -19.92 24.61 -7.07
N MET A 192 -20.49 23.81 -6.17
CA MET A 192 -19.70 22.89 -5.35
C MET A 192 -19.02 21.81 -6.21
N GLN A 193 -19.77 21.12 -7.06
CA GLN A 193 -19.31 19.97 -7.86
C GLN A 193 -18.41 20.37 -9.03
N ASP A 194 -18.71 21.47 -9.72
CA ASP A 194 -18.00 21.84 -10.94
C ASP A 194 -16.91 22.87 -10.73
N VAL A 195 -16.87 23.54 -9.57
CA VAL A 195 -15.92 24.62 -9.28
C VAL A 195 -15.15 24.34 -8.00
N GLN A 196 -15.80 24.34 -6.82
CA GLN A 196 -15.06 24.31 -5.55
C GLN A 196 -14.32 22.99 -5.30
N ILE A 197 -14.96 21.83 -5.53
CA ILE A 197 -14.34 20.51 -5.33
C ILE A 197 -13.14 20.29 -6.27
N PRO A 198 -13.25 20.53 -7.60
CA PRO A 198 -12.10 20.46 -8.49
C PRO A 198 -10.97 21.42 -8.09
N GLN A 199 -11.28 22.67 -7.76
CA GLN A 199 -10.27 23.66 -7.35
C GLN A 199 -9.56 23.27 -6.05
N GLU A 200 -10.31 22.77 -5.07
CA GLU A 200 -9.72 22.32 -3.80
C GLU A 200 -8.85 21.08 -3.96
N ALA A 201 -9.25 20.14 -4.84
CA ALA A 201 -8.41 19.00 -5.18
C ALA A 201 -7.09 19.44 -5.84
N GLU A 202 -7.12 20.44 -6.74
CA GLU A 202 -5.91 21.01 -7.34
C GLU A 202 -5.02 21.69 -6.29
N HIS A 203 -5.62 22.43 -5.37
CA HIS A 203 -4.91 23.08 -4.27
C HIS A 203 -4.20 22.07 -3.35
N VAL A 204 -4.93 21.01 -2.98
CA VAL A 204 -4.38 19.87 -2.23
C VAL A 204 -3.24 19.20 -2.98
N ARG A 205 -3.42 18.90 -4.27
CA ARG A 205 -2.40 18.27 -5.12
C ARG A 205 -1.13 19.12 -5.18
N LEU A 206 -1.24 20.42 -5.41
CA LEU A 206 -0.07 21.32 -5.42
C LEU A 206 0.66 21.35 -4.07
N LYS A 207 -0.06 21.31 -2.95
CA LYS A 207 0.56 21.23 -1.62
C LYS A 207 1.29 19.91 -1.41
N GLN A 208 0.67 18.79 -1.79
CA GLN A 208 1.30 17.46 -1.71
C GLN A 208 2.55 17.40 -2.59
N THR A 209 2.48 17.86 -3.84
CA THR A 209 3.64 17.90 -4.74
C THR A 209 4.77 18.76 -4.18
N LYS A 210 4.48 19.96 -3.65
CA LYS A 210 5.49 20.82 -3.01
C LYS A 210 6.14 20.15 -1.81
N TYR A 211 5.37 19.45 -0.97
CA TYR A 211 5.90 18.68 0.14
C TYR A 211 6.79 17.52 -0.33
N LEU A 212 6.36 16.77 -1.34
CA LEU A 212 7.15 15.66 -1.89
C LEU A 212 8.45 16.13 -2.56
N MET A 213 8.45 17.33 -3.15
CA MET A 213 9.66 17.98 -3.65
C MET A 213 10.68 18.31 -2.55
N THR A 214 10.33 18.27 -1.25
CA THR A 214 11.31 18.43 -0.16
C THR A 214 11.83 17.10 0.38
N LYS A 215 11.31 15.97 -0.10
CA LYS A 215 11.67 14.63 0.38
C LYS A 215 12.64 13.94 -0.58
N GLN A 216 13.24 12.86 -0.08
CA GLN A 216 14.15 11.98 -0.80
C GLN A 216 13.72 10.54 -0.57
N ASN A 217 14.26 9.62 -1.37
CA ASN A 217 13.97 8.18 -1.34
C ASN A 217 12.47 7.85 -1.43
N LEU A 218 11.76 8.56 -2.31
CA LEU A 218 10.34 8.34 -2.56
C LEU A 218 10.11 7.01 -3.29
N THR A 219 8.99 6.35 -2.99
CA THR A 219 8.48 5.24 -3.80
C THR A 219 7.32 5.73 -4.63
N ILE A 220 7.31 5.38 -5.91
CA ILE A 220 6.15 5.55 -6.78
C ILE A 220 5.45 4.22 -6.98
N SER A 221 4.14 4.19 -6.88
CA SER A 221 3.35 3.00 -7.15
C SER A 221 2.17 3.34 -8.06
N PHE A 222 1.65 2.32 -8.75
CA PHE A 222 0.54 2.48 -9.68
C PHE A 222 -0.24 1.18 -9.85
N ASP A 223 -1.55 1.32 -10.07
CA ASP A 223 -2.45 0.19 -10.28
C ASP A 223 -3.62 0.58 -11.20
N GLY A 224 -4.14 -0.42 -11.93
CA GLY A 224 -5.26 -0.29 -12.85
C GLY A 224 -6.59 -0.56 -12.16
N GLY A 225 -7.61 0.22 -12.49
CA GLY A 225 -8.94 0.04 -11.94
C GLY A 225 -10.06 0.47 -12.90
N GLY A 226 -11.29 0.15 -12.50
CA GLY A 226 -12.50 0.54 -13.20
C GLY A 226 -13.49 1.19 -12.24
N THR A 227 -14.23 2.17 -12.73
CA THR A 227 -15.41 2.72 -12.03
C THR A 227 -16.67 1.94 -12.41
N ARG A 228 -17.75 2.06 -11.63
CA ARG A 228 -19.07 1.48 -11.99
C ARG A 228 -19.65 2.03 -13.30
N ARG A 229 -19.20 3.22 -13.71
CA ARG A 229 -19.50 3.82 -15.01
C ARG A 229 -18.72 3.18 -16.17
N ARG A 230 -17.92 2.14 -15.90
CA ARG A 230 -16.99 1.53 -16.85
C ARG A 230 -15.95 2.51 -17.38
N GLU A 231 -15.60 3.53 -16.59
CA GLU A 231 -14.42 4.35 -16.86
C GLU A 231 -13.19 3.66 -16.27
N SER A 232 -12.29 3.21 -17.14
CA SER A 232 -11.00 2.64 -16.76
C SER A 232 -10.02 3.72 -16.35
N PHE A 233 -9.13 3.42 -15.42
CA PHE A 233 -8.10 4.33 -14.94
C PHE A 233 -6.84 3.62 -14.47
N TYR A 234 -5.75 4.37 -14.38
CA TYR A 234 -4.57 3.98 -13.61
C TYR A 234 -4.34 5.00 -12.51
N SER A 235 -4.36 4.54 -11.27
CA SER A 235 -4.00 5.36 -10.12
C SER A 235 -2.49 5.43 -9.96
N CYS A 236 -1.98 6.53 -9.42
CA CYS A 236 -0.57 6.71 -9.15
C CYS A 236 -0.35 7.39 -7.80
N HIS A 237 0.43 6.73 -6.96
CA HIS A 237 0.73 7.17 -5.61
C HIS A 237 2.21 7.42 -5.43
N VAL A 238 2.51 8.31 -4.51
CA VAL A 238 3.88 8.54 -4.04
C VAL A 238 3.90 8.36 -2.54
N THR A 239 4.81 7.51 -2.07
CA THR A 239 5.03 7.21 -0.66
C THR A 239 6.38 7.74 -0.18
N THR A 240 6.38 8.37 1.00
CA THR A 240 7.60 8.86 1.64
C THR A 240 8.29 7.75 2.46
N PRO A 241 9.57 7.90 2.84
CA PRO A 241 10.24 6.97 3.75
C PRO A 241 9.56 6.78 5.11
N LYS A 242 8.71 7.74 5.52
CA LYS A 242 7.90 7.67 6.74
C LYS A 242 6.58 6.91 6.55
N ARG A 243 6.39 6.24 5.41
CA ARG A 243 5.17 5.49 5.04
C ARG A 243 3.92 6.36 4.88
N GLU A 244 4.10 7.64 4.56
CA GLU A 244 3.00 8.53 4.17
C GLU A 244 2.76 8.41 2.67
N SER A 245 1.60 7.89 2.27
CA SER A 245 1.21 7.74 0.86
C SER A 245 0.25 8.83 0.42
N TYR A 246 0.41 9.30 -0.82
CA TYR A 246 -0.38 10.39 -1.42
C TYR A 246 -0.88 9.99 -2.81
N LEU A 247 -2.19 10.05 -3.04
CA LEU A 247 -2.77 9.90 -4.38
C LEU A 247 -2.48 11.16 -5.21
N ILE A 248 -1.56 11.06 -6.16
CA ILE A 248 -1.16 12.21 -6.99
C ILE A 248 -2.12 12.40 -8.16
N GLU A 249 -2.47 11.31 -8.85
CA GLU A 249 -3.33 11.35 -10.01
C GLU A 249 -3.99 9.99 -10.25
N ALA A 250 -5.16 9.99 -10.92
CA ALA A 250 -5.68 8.80 -11.58
C ALA A 250 -5.92 9.14 -13.06
N PHE A 251 -5.13 8.52 -13.93
CA PHE A 251 -5.14 8.78 -15.35
C PHE A 251 -6.35 8.09 -15.99
N PRO A 252 -7.25 8.82 -16.69
CA PRO A 252 -8.36 8.18 -17.39
C PRO A 252 -7.84 7.35 -18.57
N GLY A 253 -8.17 6.06 -18.57
CA GLY A 253 -7.75 5.10 -19.60
C GLY A 253 -8.73 4.96 -20.77
N ASN A 254 -9.91 5.57 -20.70
CA ASN A 254 -10.94 5.45 -21.73
C ASN A 254 -10.47 5.97 -23.09
N GLY A 255 -10.63 5.15 -24.13
CA GLY A 255 -10.22 5.49 -25.50
C GLY A 255 -8.72 5.36 -25.76
N TYR A 256 -7.95 4.75 -24.85
CA TYR A 256 -6.54 4.43 -25.03
C TYR A 256 -6.31 2.93 -24.85
N ALA A 257 -5.36 2.38 -25.60
CA ALA A 257 -4.81 1.06 -25.26
C ALA A 257 -3.93 1.21 -24.01
N HIS A 258 -4.14 0.39 -22.99
CA HIS A 258 -3.41 0.43 -21.71
C HIS A 258 -2.04 -0.25 -21.83
N THR A 259 -1.26 0.15 -22.83
CA THR A 259 0.05 -0.45 -23.10
C THR A 259 1.08 0.03 -22.07
N ALA A 260 2.17 -0.72 -21.92
CA ALA A 260 3.28 -0.34 -21.06
C ALA A 260 3.87 1.04 -21.40
N GLU A 261 3.89 1.43 -22.68
CA GLU A 261 4.29 2.76 -23.17
C GLU A 261 3.41 3.86 -22.56
N TRP A 262 2.09 3.67 -22.58
CA TRP A 262 1.14 4.67 -22.12
C TRP A 262 1.23 4.86 -20.61
N ILE A 263 1.28 3.75 -19.85
CA ILE A 263 1.39 3.80 -18.40
C ILE A 263 2.72 4.44 -17.98
N SER A 264 3.84 3.97 -18.56
CA SER A 264 5.17 4.50 -18.20
C SER A 264 5.33 5.97 -18.54
N LYS A 265 4.71 6.47 -19.62
CA LYS A 265 4.69 7.90 -19.93
C LYS A 265 4.10 8.73 -18.78
N HIS A 266 2.94 8.34 -18.27
CA HIS A 266 2.24 9.07 -17.20
C HIS A 266 2.97 8.98 -15.86
N VAL A 267 3.47 7.78 -15.51
CA VAL A 267 4.30 7.58 -14.32
C VAL A 267 5.56 8.45 -14.38
N LEU A 268 6.21 8.55 -15.55
CA LEU A 268 7.37 9.43 -15.75
C LEU A 268 7.02 10.92 -15.71
N GLU A 269 5.82 11.33 -16.11
CA GLU A 269 5.34 12.72 -15.94
C GLU A 269 5.26 13.09 -14.45
N VAL A 270 4.73 12.20 -13.61
CA VAL A 270 4.69 12.38 -12.14
C VAL A 270 6.10 12.47 -11.57
N ILE A 271 6.98 11.52 -11.92
CA ILE A 271 8.39 11.52 -11.48
C ILE A 271 9.10 12.81 -11.86
N LYS A 272 8.91 13.29 -13.10
CA LYS A 272 9.50 14.55 -13.58
C LYS A 272 8.97 15.76 -12.81
N SER A 273 7.68 15.78 -12.50
CA SER A 273 7.05 16.89 -11.78
C SER A 273 7.60 17.07 -10.37
N ILE A 274 7.94 15.98 -9.66
CA ILE A 274 8.49 16.03 -8.30
C ILE A 274 10.02 16.13 -8.30
N GLY A 275 10.67 15.45 -9.24
CA GLY A 275 12.11 15.42 -9.42
C GLY A 275 12.65 13.99 -9.51
N ARG A 276 13.23 13.62 -10.65
CA ARG A 276 13.68 12.24 -10.97
C ARG A 276 14.62 11.64 -9.92
N THR A 277 15.49 12.47 -9.36
CA THR A 277 16.55 12.07 -8.43
C THR A 277 16.06 11.86 -7.00
N ARG A 278 14.77 12.10 -6.73
CA ARG A 278 14.15 11.93 -5.41
C ARG A 278 13.57 10.54 -5.20
N PHE A 279 13.43 9.75 -6.26
CA PHE A 279 12.81 8.43 -6.20
C PHE A 279 13.86 7.34 -5.99
N ALA A 280 13.56 6.43 -5.06
CA ALA A 280 14.37 5.25 -4.77
C ALA A 280 13.79 3.97 -5.36
N GLY A 281 12.47 3.86 -5.49
CA GLY A 281 11.82 2.63 -5.93
C GLY A 281 10.50 2.83 -6.67
N ILE A 282 10.11 1.81 -7.43
CA ILE A 282 8.81 1.70 -8.09
C ILE A 282 8.14 0.37 -7.74
N CYS A 283 6.85 0.38 -7.41
CA CYS A 283 6.07 -0.81 -7.10
C CYS A 283 4.77 -0.91 -7.92
N SER A 284 4.42 -2.11 -8.39
CA SER A 284 3.14 -2.45 -9.02
C SER A 284 3.06 -3.98 -9.22
N ASP A 285 1.87 -4.52 -9.47
CA ASP A 285 1.62 -5.94 -9.77
C ASP A 285 2.47 -6.46 -10.95
N SER A 286 2.56 -7.77 -11.18
CA SER A 286 3.43 -8.31 -12.25
C SER A 286 2.72 -8.65 -13.56
N THR A 287 1.55 -8.07 -13.83
CA THR A 287 0.86 -8.27 -15.11
C THR A 287 1.72 -7.78 -16.30
N GLY A 288 1.49 -8.33 -17.49
CA GLY A 288 2.39 -8.13 -18.63
C GLY A 288 2.71 -6.66 -18.96
N ASN A 289 1.72 -5.76 -18.87
CA ASN A 289 1.91 -4.33 -19.14
C ASN A 289 2.54 -3.57 -17.96
N THR A 290 2.21 -3.93 -16.72
CA THR A 290 2.74 -3.25 -15.52
C THR A 290 4.20 -3.66 -15.26
N LYS A 291 4.55 -4.93 -15.47
CA LYS A 291 5.94 -5.43 -15.46
C LYS A 291 6.81 -4.68 -16.47
N LYS A 292 6.35 -4.56 -17.72
CA LYS A 292 7.05 -3.79 -18.77
C LYS A 292 7.07 -2.29 -18.46
N CYS A 293 6.03 -1.74 -17.85
CA CYS A 293 6.01 -0.35 -17.39
C CYS A 293 7.12 -0.09 -16.36
N ARG A 294 7.23 -0.91 -15.31
CA ARG A 294 8.30 -0.78 -14.31
C ARG A 294 9.68 -0.84 -14.93
N GLN A 295 9.92 -1.81 -15.82
CA GLN A 295 11.18 -1.92 -16.57
C GLN A 295 11.49 -0.63 -17.35
N ARG A 296 10.51 -0.06 -18.06
CA ARG A 296 10.67 1.20 -18.79
C ARG A 296 11.00 2.38 -17.88
N VAL A 297 10.38 2.46 -16.72
CA VAL A 297 10.66 3.53 -15.75
C VAL A 297 12.08 3.39 -15.19
N CYS A 298 12.51 2.18 -14.82
CA CYS A 298 13.87 1.91 -14.36
C CYS A 298 14.92 2.20 -15.45
N ASN A 299 14.65 1.85 -16.71
CA ASN A 299 15.55 2.20 -17.81
C ASN A 299 15.65 3.71 -18.01
N ALA A 300 14.56 4.45 -17.80
CA ALA A 300 14.57 5.90 -17.89
C ALA A 300 15.25 6.54 -16.66
N VAL A 301 15.12 5.96 -15.47
CA VAL A 301 15.70 6.48 -14.23
C VAL A 301 16.47 5.35 -13.54
N PRO A 302 17.74 5.11 -13.91
CA PRO A 302 18.49 3.93 -13.45
C PRO A 302 18.70 3.84 -11.94
N THR A 303 18.54 4.94 -11.21
CA THR A 303 18.57 4.94 -9.74
C THR A 303 17.32 4.33 -9.12
N ILE A 304 16.21 4.15 -9.84
CA ILE A 304 14.97 3.56 -9.29
C ILE A 304 15.09 2.04 -9.26
N ILE A 305 14.86 1.45 -8.08
CA ILE A 305 14.83 0.01 -7.87
C ILE A 305 13.43 -0.54 -8.19
N ASN A 306 13.37 -1.60 -8.97
CA ASN A 306 12.13 -2.24 -9.40
C ASN A 306 11.63 -3.22 -8.33
N PHE A 307 10.45 -2.98 -7.76
CA PHE A 307 9.77 -3.89 -6.84
C PHE A 307 8.50 -4.46 -7.49
N PRO A 308 8.47 -5.75 -7.84
CA PRO A 308 7.21 -6.46 -8.04
C PRO A 308 6.40 -6.46 -6.73
N ASP A 309 5.08 -6.28 -6.79
CA ASP A 309 4.26 -6.30 -5.58
C ASP A 309 4.26 -7.70 -4.92
N PRO A 310 4.82 -7.84 -3.70
CA PRO A 310 4.90 -9.12 -3.01
C PRO A 310 3.54 -9.63 -2.51
N VAL A 311 2.56 -8.76 -2.25
CA VAL A 311 1.23 -9.16 -1.76
C VAL A 311 0.49 -9.91 -2.87
N HIS A 312 0.41 -9.28 -4.04
CA HIS A 312 -0.16 -9.88 -5.25
C HIS A 312 0.58 -11.16 -5.63
N HIS A 313 1.92 -11.14 -5.59
CA HIS A 313 2.75 -12.30 -5.92
C HIS A 313 2.51 -13.50 -4.99
N THR A 314 2.39 -13.24 -3.69
CA THR A 314 2.12 -14.29 -2.69
C THR A 314 0.70 -14.86 -2.85
N ALA A 315 -0.27 -14.01 -3.22
CA ALA A 315 -1.64 -14.46 -3.51
C ALA A 315 -1.72 -15.39 -4.73
N LEU A 316 -0.85 -15.22 -5.74
CA LEU A 316 -0.79 -16.14 -6.89
C LEU A 316 -0.38 -17.57 -6.50
N ALA A 317 0.45 -17.75 -5.47
CA ALA A 317 0.77 -19.09 -4.98
C ALA A 317 -0.49 -19.81 -4.43
N ILE A 318 -1.35 -19.09 -3.71
CA ILE A 318 -2.64 -19.63 -3.23
C ILE A 318 -3.54 -20.00 -4.41
N LYS A 319 -3.59 -19.14 -5.45
CA LYS A 319 -4.33 -19.41 -6.69
C LYS A 319 -3.87 -20.74 -7.31
N ASP A 320 -2.56 -20.91 -7.51
CA ASP A 320 -2.00 -22.11 -8.13
C ASP A 320 -2.28 -23.38 -7.29
N ILE A 321 -2.19 -23.28 -5.95
CA ILE A 321 -2.52 -24.39 -5.03
C ILE A 321 -4.00 -24.78 -5.15
N CYS A 322 -4.90 -23.80 -5.19
CA CYS A 322 -6.34 -24.04 -5.32
C CYS A 322 -6.74 -24.66 -6.67
N GLN A 323 -5.88 -24.54 -7.68
CA GLN A 323 -6.07 -25.12 -9.01
C GLN A 323 -5.59 -26.58 -9.11
N LEU A 324 -4.84 -27.09 -8.13
CA LEU A 324 -4.47 -28.50 -8.10
C LEU A 324 -5.72 -29.38 -8.10
N GLU A 325 -5.73 -30.42 -8.93
CA GLU A 325 -6.85 -31.36 -9.03
C GLU A 325 -7.25 -31.92 -7.66
N TYR A 326 -6.27 -32.14 -6.79
CA TYR A 326 -6.46 -32.59 -5.41
C TYR A 326 -7.32 -31.64 -4.56
N PHE A 327 -7.12 -30.31 -4.65
CA PHE A 327 -7.85 -29.33 -3.85
C PHE A 327 -9.12 -28.79 -4.55
N SER A 328 -9.28 -29.03 -5.84
CA SER A 328 -10.43 -28.55 -6.62
C SER A 328 -11.80 -28.93 -6.01
N PRO A 329 -12.05 -30.17 -5.53
CA PRO A 329 -13.32 -30.52 -4.90
C PRO A 329 -13.63 -29.72 -3.64
N VAL A 330 -12.67 -29.59 -2.71
CA VAL A 330 -12.88 -28.87 -1.44
C VAL A 330 -13.05 -27.37 -1.66
N VAL A 331 -12.33 -26.78 -2.62
CA VAL A 331 -12.50 -25.38 -3.03
C VAL A 331 -13.92 -25.14 -3.58
N LYS A 332 -14.43 -26.04 -4.44
CA LYS A 332 -15.78 -25.94 -5.01
C LYS A 332 -16.85 -26.02 -3.93
N ILE A 333 -16.76 -26.99 -3.00
CA ILE A 333 -17.71 -27.13 -1.90
C ILE A 333 -17.68 -25.88 -1.01
N THR A 334 -16.50 -25.41 -0.62
CA THR A 334 -16.34 -24.19 0.19
C THR A 334 -17.05 -23.01 -0.46
N ARG A 335 -16.81 -22.77 -1.75
CA ARG A 335 -17.48 -21.68 -2.49
C ARG A 335 -19.01 -21.83 -2.53
N ARG A 336 -19.52 -23.05 -2.71
CA ARG A 336 -20.96 -23.32 -2.75
C ARG A 336 -21.63 -23.05 -1.40
N VAL A 337 -21.00 -23.45 -0.30
CA VAL A 337 -21.49 -23.16 1.06
C VAL A 337 -21.56 -21.67 1.31
N ILE A 338 -20.47 -20.94 1.05
CA ILE A 338 -20.42 -19.49 1.24
C ILE A 338 -21.47 -18.79 0.37
N LYS A 339 -21.58 -19.16 -0.90
CA LYS A 339 -22.58 -18.59 -1.82
C LYS A 339 -24.01 -18.84 -1.36
N HIS A 340 -24.32 -20.05 -0.90
CA HIS A 340 -25.66 -20.40 -0.40
C HIS A 340 -26.06 -19.50 0.78
N HIS A 341 -25.19 -19.35 1.77
CA HIS A 341 -25.46 -18.49 2.93
C HIS A 341 -25.47 -17.00 2.57
N SER A 342 -24.65 -16.57 1.60
CA SER A 342 -24.67 -15.18 1.14
C SER A 342 -26.00 -14.79 0.46
N HIS A 343 -26.74 -15.75 -0.11
CA HIS A 343 -27.98 -15.50 -0.83
C HIS A 343 -29.25 -15.92 -0.07
N SER A 344 -29.13 -16.73 0.99
CA SER A 344 -30.27 -17.28 1.73
C SER A 344 -30.33 -16.71 3.14
N ASP A 345 -31.19 -15.70 3.32
CA ASP A 345 -31.48 -15.12 4.65
C ASP A 345 -31.90 -16.21 5.65
N LYS A 346 -32.76 -17.15 5.22
CA LYS A 346 -33.18 -18.29 6.03
C LYS A 346 -32.00 -19.14 6.50
N ALA A 347 -31.07 -19.51 5.60
CA ALA A 347 -29.95 -20.37 5.95
C ALA A 347 -28.95 -19.66 6.87
N THR A 348 -28.71 -18.36 6.63
CA THR A 348 -27.85 -17.53 7.46
C THR A 348 -28.44 -17.33 8.85
N HIS A 349 -29.73 -17.00 8.95
CA HIS A 349 -30.41 -16.90 10.24
C HIS A 349 -30.34 -18.22 11.04
N GLN A 350 -30.53 -19.36 10.38
CA GLN A 350 -30.43 -20.67 11.02
C GLN A 350 -29.01 -20.95 11.56
N LEU A 351 -27.97 -20.64 10.76
CA LEU A 351 -26.59 -20.78 11.20
C LEU A 351 -26.27 -19.85 12.36
N ASP A 352 -26.67 -18.59 12.29
CA ASP A 352 -26.47 -17.59 13.35
C ASP A 352 -27.13 -17.98 14.66
N LYS A 353 -28.28 -18.65 14.61
CA LYS A 353 -28.95 -19.19 15.79
C LYS A 353 -28.26 -20.44 16.36
N ALA A 354 -27.53 -21.19 15.53
CA ALA A 354 -26.79 -22.38 15.94
C ALA A 354 -25.41 -22.06 16.51
N ARG A 355 -24.70 -21.03 16.00
CA ARG A 355 -23.34 -20.66 16.40
C ARG A 355 -23.15 -20.49 17.93
N PRO A 356 -24.02 -19.79 18.67
CA PRO A 356 -23.88 -19.63 20.12
C PRO A 356 -23.91 -20.94 20.90
N LYS A 357 -24.55 -22.00 20.38
CA LYS A 357 -24.62 -23.31 21.05
C LYS A 357 -23.26 -24.02 21.09
N PHE A 358 -22.33 -23.63 20.22
CA PHE A 358 -21.01 -24.23 20.08
C PHE A 358 -19.89 -23.23 20.39
N ASN A 359 -20.20 -22.10 21.04
CA ASN A 359 -19.25 -21.02 21.34
C ASN A 359 -18.53 -20.47 20.09
N ILE A 360 -19.20 -20.50 18.93
CA ILE A 360 -18.65 -19.99 17.68
C ILE A 360 -18.94 -18.49 17.61
N THR A 361 -17.89 -17.67 17.69
CA THR A 361 -17.98 -16.21 17.73
C THR A 361 -18.13 -15.62 16.33
N HIS A 362 -17.37 -16.11 15.37
CA HIS A 362 -17.35 -15.62 13.98
C HIS A 362 -18.13 -16.52 13.03
N GLY A 363 -18.84 -15.90 12.08
CA GLY A 363 -19.61 -16.61 11.05
C GLY A 363 -18.76 -16.93 9.82
N LEU A 364 -19.44 -17.40 8.76
CA LEU A 364 -18.83 -17.62 7.46
C LEU A 364 -18.29 -16.31 6.86
N GLN A 365 -17.20 -16.42 6.09
CA GLN A 365 -16.51 -15.29 5.46
C GLN A 365 -16.68 -15.32 3.94
N THR A 366 -16.91 -14.15 3.32
CA THR A 366 -17.05 -14.02 1.88
C THR A 366 -15.70 -14.18 1.16
N ILE A 367 -15.74 -14.60 -0.09
CA ILE A 367 -14.54 -14.84 -0.92
C ILE A 367 -14.45 -13.71 -1.94
N GLY A 368 -13.40 -12.91 -1.85
CA GLY A 368 -13.14 -11.80 -2.76
C GLY A 368 -12.77 -12.29 -4.17
N LYS A 369 -13.27 -11.59 -5.19
CA LYS A 369 -13.04 -11.95 -6.61
C LYS A 369 -11.56 -11.88 -7.02
N THR A 370 -10.80 -10.92 -6.48
CA THR A 370 -9.40 -10.67 -6.87
C THR A 370 -8.38 -11.01 -5.78
N ARG A 371 -8.82 -11.17 -4.52
CA ARG A 371 -7.94 -11.46 -3.38
C ARG A 371 -7.93 -12.95 -3.06
N PHE A 372 -6.99 -13.69 -3.66
CA PHE A 372 -6.96 -15.15 -3.57
C PHE A 372 -6.85 -15.69 -2.14
N ALA A 373 -6.23 -14.97 -1.20
CA ALA A 373 -6.13 -15.38 0.21
C ALA A 373 -7.49 -15.54 0.92
N THR A 374 -8.53 -14.85 0.45
CA THR A 374 -9.87 -14.91 1.08
C THR A 374 -10.51 -16.29 1.01
N ILE A 375 -10.12 -17.16 0.06
CA ILE A 375 -10.58 -18.57 0.06
C ILE A 375 -10.09 -19.32 1.29
N ILE A 376 -8.89 -19.01 1.78
CA ILE A 376 -8.33 -19.64 2.97
C ILE A 376 -9.01 -19.08 4.23
N HIS A 377 -9.32 -17.78 4.26
CA HIS A 377 -10.10 -17.19 5.35
C HIS A 377 -11.49 -17.83 5.44
N ALA A 378 -12.16 -18.00 4.29
CA ALA A 378 -13.43 -18.69 4.18
C ALA A 378 -13.35 -20.16 4.58
N ALA A 379 -12.27 -20.86 4.21
CA ALA A 379 -12.03 -22.24 4.64
C ALA A 379 -11.88 -22.36 6.16
N VAL A 380 -11.11 -21.48 6.80
CA VAL A 380 -10.97 -21.41 8.27
C VAL A 380 -12.33 -21.15 8.94
N ALA A 381 -13.06 -20.13 8.46
CA ALA A 381 -14.38 -19.79 8.99
C ALA A 381 -15.38 -20.95 8.83
N LEU A 382 -15.35 -21.63 7.68
CA LEU A 382 -16.17 -22.81 7.42
C LEU A 382 -15.82 -23.96 8.36
N CYS A 383 -14.53 -24.23 8.56
CA CYS A 383 -14.04 -25.26 9.47
C CYS A 383 -14.56 -25.03 10.90
N ASN A 384 -14.44 -23.80 11.41
CA ASN A 384 -14.96 -23.40 12.72
C ASN A 384 -16.50 -23.53 12.80
N CYS A 385 -17.20 -23.32 11.69
CA CYS A 385 -18.67 -23.44 11.61
C CYS A 385 -19.18 -24.87 11.38
N LEU A 386 -18.33 -25.88 11.18
CA LEU A 386 -18.79 -27.24 10.82
C LEU A 386 -19.74 -27.85 11.85
N LEU A 387 -19.49 -27.67 13.14
CA LEU A 387 -20.38 -28.18 14.20
C LEU A 387 -21.77 -27.54 14.13
N ALA A 388 -21.84 -26.22 13.94
CA ALA A 388 -23.10 -25.52 13.78
C ALA A 388 -23.83 -25.92 12.48
N LEU A 389 -23.11 -26.09 11.37
CA LEU A 389 -23.70 -26.55 10.10
C LEU A 389 -24.25 -27.97 10.22
N ARG A 390 -23.56 -28.86 10.93
CA ARG A 390 -24.04 -30.22 11.22
C ARG A 390 -25.30 -30.20 12.07
N TYR A 391 -25.37 -29.31 13.05
CA TYR A 391 -26.58 -29.08 13.84
C TYR A 391 -27.75 -28.59 12.98
N VAL A 392 -27.53 -27.58 12.13
CA VAL A 392 -28.55 -27.07 11.20
C VAL A 392 -29.02 -28.16 10.23
N GLN A 393 -28.10 -29.00 9.73
CA GLN A 393 -28.45 -30.14 8.88
C GLN A 393 -29.38 -31.13 9.59
N ALA A 394 -29.12 -31.44 10.86
CA ALA A 394 -29.91 -32.39 11.64
C ALA A 394 -31.32 -31.87 11.99
N GLU A 395 -31.43 -30.59 12.34
CA GLU A 395 -32.67 -29.98 12.85
C GLU A 395 -33.58 -29.41 11.76
N HIS A 396 -32.98 -28.90 10.68
CA HIS A 396 -33.68 -28.07 9.70
C HIS A 396 -33.56 -28.59 8.27
N GLY A 397 -32.73 -29.59 8.03
CA GLY A 397 -32.46 -30.10 6.69
C GLY A 397 -31.76 -29.07 5.82
N LEU A 398 -30.44 -28.93 6.00
CA LEU A 398 -29.62 -28.07 5.15
C LEU A 398 -29.57 -28.68 3.74
N SER A 399 -29.85 -27.85 2.73
CA SER A 399 -29.85 -28.25 1.32
C SER A 399 -29.10 -27.20 0.52
N ILE A 400 -27.93 -27.58 0.04
CA ILE A 400 -27.05 -26.73 -0.76
C ILE A 400 -26.97 -27.36 -2.14
N GLU A 401 -27.27 -26.57 -3.18
CA GLU A 401 -27.18 -26.99 -4.57
C GLU A 401 -25.80 -27.58 -4.89
N ASP A 402 -25.78 -28.70 -5.63
CA ASP A 402 -24.58 -29.45 -6.01
C ASP A 402 -23.71 -29.97 -4.84
N CYS A 403 -24.23 -29.95 -3.61
CA CYS A 403 -23.55 -30.48 -2.43
C CYS A 403 -24.38 -31.63 -1.82
N SER A 404 -23.71 -32.76 -1.56
CA SER A 404 -24.37 -33.88 -0.87
C SER A 404 -24.70 -33.49 0.57
N PRO A 405 -25.95 -33.70 1.06
CA PRO A 405 -26.30 -33.47 2.46
C PRO A 405 -25.42 -34.25 3.45
N GLN A 406 -24.85 -35.38 3.00
CA GLN A 406 -23.96 -36.22 3.81
C GLN A 406 -22.67 -35.52 4.22
N LEU A 407 -22.28 -34.43 3.55
CA LEU A 407 -21.12 -33.60 3.91
C LEU A 407 -21.30 -32.91 5.28
N PHE A 408 -22.56 -32.66 5.68
CA PHE A 408 -22.90 -31.98 6.93
C PHE A 408 -23.63 -32.91 7.91
N MET A 409 -23.53 -34.23 7.74
CA MET A 409 -24.11 -35.19 8.68
C MET A 409 -23.02 -35.80 9.57
N ALA A 410 -23.15 -35.64 10.88
CA ALA A 410 -22.21 -36.20 11.85
C ALA A 410 -22.07 -37.73 11.68
N GLY A 411 -20.83 -38.23 11.76
CA GLY A 411 -20.51 -39.66 11.66
C GLY A 411 -20.55 -40.26 10.25
N LYS A 412 -20.85 -39.48 9.20
CA LYS A 412 -20.76 -39.96 7.81
C LYS A 412 -19.34 -39.83 7.26
N SER A 413 -18.93 -40.82 6.45
CA SER A 413 -17.62 -40.83 5.79
C SER A 413 -17.40 -39.58 4.91
N ALA A 414 -18.43 -39.13 4.18
CA ALA A 414 -18.37 -37.92 3.38
C ALA A 414 -18.08 -36.66 4.23
N SER A 415 -18.71 -36.54 5.41
CA SER A 415 -18.47 -35.44 6.34
C SER A 415 -17.06 -35.45 6.93
N LEU A 416 -16.53 -36.63 7.28
CA LEU A 416 -15.17 -36.77 7.80
C LEU A 416 -14.12 -36.50 6.72
N ASN A 417 -14.33 -37.00 5.50
CA ASN A 417 -13.45 -36.73 4.36
C ASN A 417 -13.42 -35.24 4.02
N PHE A 418 -14.58 -34.58 4.00
CA PHE A 418 -14.64 -33.14 3.75
C PHE A 418 -13.90 -32.33 4.81
N GLU A 419 -14.07 -32.67 6.09
CA GLU A 419 -13.34 -32.02 7.18
C GLU A 419 -11.82 -32.24 7.06
N ARG A 420 -11.38 -33.45 6.70
CA ARG A 420 -9.96 -33.73 6.41
C ARG A 420 -9.45 -32.88 5.25
N ASP A 421 -10.13 -32.89 4.11
CA ASP A 421 -9.69 -32.19 2.90
C ASP A 421 -9.67 -30.66 3.14
N LEU A 422 -10.61 -30.14 3.94
CA LEU A 422 -10.65 -28.73 4.36
C LEU A 422 -9.45 -28.38 5.24
N ASN A 423 -9.12 -29.22 6.23
CA ASN A 423 -7.95 -29.01 7.08
C ASN A 423 -6.63 -29.09 6.30
N GLN A 424 -6.54 -29.95 5.29
CA GLN A 424 -5.37 -30.02 4.39
C GLN A 424 -5.22 -28.77 3.53
N LEU A 425 -6.31 -28.21 3.01
CA LEU A 425 -6.27 -26.93 2.30
C LEU A 425 -5.83 -25.80 3.24
N ILE A 426 -6.36 -25.76 4.47
CA ILE A 426 -6.01 -24.75 5.48
C ILE A 426 -4.52 -24.88 5.85
N SER A 427 -4.01 -26.08 6.14
CA SER A 427 -2.62 -26.27 6.59
C SER A 427 -1.59 -25.81 5.56
N ILE A 428 -1.91 -25.92 4.26
CA ILE A 428 -1.06 -25.47 3.15
C ILE A 428 -1.27 -23.98 2.83
N GLY A 429 -2.51 -23.49 2.82
CA GLY A 429 -2.82 -22.11 2.42
C GLY A 429 -2.64 -21.06 3.52
N LEU A 430 -2.78 -21.44 4.78
CA LEU A 430 -2.78 -20.51 5.92
C LEU A 430 -1.45 -19.74 6.09
N PRO A 431 -0.26 -20.35 5.93
CA PRO A 431 1.00 -19.60 5.99
C PRO A 431 1.05 -18.45 4.99
N PHE A 432 0.57 -18.66 3.76
CA PHE A 432 0.50 -17.61 2.74
C PHE A 432 -0.50 -16.51 3.13
N ALA A 433 -1.71 -16.89 3.58
CA ALA A 433 -2.73 -15.93 3.98
C ALA A 433 -2.25 -15.02 5.13
N LYS A 434 -1.60 -15.61 6.14
CA LYS A 434 -1.01 -14.87 7.27
C LYS A 434 0.11 -13.92 6.81
N ALA A 435 1.02 -14.41 5.96
CA ALA A 435 2.10 -13.59 5.41
C ALA A 435 1.57 -12.42 4.57
N ILE A 436 0.54 -12.65 3.76
CA ILE A 436 -0.14 -11.60 2.98
C ILE A 436 -0.62 -10.48 3.90
N MET A 437 -1.31 -10.81 4.99
CA MET A 437 -1.79 -9.80 5.93
C MET A 437 -0.66 -9.00 6.59
N CYS A 438 0.46 -9.65 6.97
CA CYS A 438 1.64 -8.96 7.47
C CYS A 438 2.27 -8.03 6.41
N LEU A 439 2.27 -8.46 5.14
CA LEU A 439 2.85 -7.72 4.01
C LEU A 439 1.95 -6.60 3.48
N GLU A 440 0.65 -6.59 3.80
CA GLU A 440 -0.28 -5.49 3.51
C GLU A 440 -0.06 -4.27 4.42
N SER A 441 0.74 -4.41 5.48
CA SER A 441 1.09 -3.31 6.37
C SER A 441 1.76 -2.16 5.59
N SER A 442 1.45 -0.92 5.98
CA SER A 442 2.15 0.25 5.46
C SER A 442 3.62 0.31 5.90
N HIS A 443 4.00 -0.46 6.92
CA HIS A 443 5.34 -0.48 7.48
C HIS A 443 6.22 -1.61 6.93
N SER A 444 5.68 -2.53 6.13
CA SER A 444 6.45 -3.63 5.55
C SER A 444 7.66 -3.11 4.75
N THR A 445 8.78 -3.79 4.92
CA THR A 445 10.08 -3.50 4.31
C THR A 445 10.45 -4.58 3.30
N ALA A 446 11.45 -4.30 2.46
CA ALA A 446 11.99 -5.32 1.56
C ALA A 446 12.60 -6.53 2.30
N ALA A 447 13.05 -6.35 3.54
CA ALA A 447 13.53 -7.43 4.40
C ALA A 447 12.37 -8.33 4.86
N ASP A 448 11.24 -7.72 5.24
CA ASP A 448 10.03 -8.44 5.67
C ASP A 448 9.53 -9.39 4.56
N VAL A 449 9.54 -8.94 3.31
CA VAL A 449 9.18 -9.79 2.15
C VAL A 449 10.03 -11.05 2.09
N TYR A 450 11.34 -10.95 2.26
CA TYR A 450 12.22 -12.12 2.20
C TYR A 450 11.96 -13.09 3.36
N ILE A 451 11.90 -12.56 4.59
CA ILE A 451 11.74 -13.39 5.79
C ILE A 451 10.36 -14.06 5.87
N PHE A 452 9.29 -13.40 5.39
CA PHE A 452 7.97 -14.04 5.34
C PHE A 452 7.91 -15.20 4.34
N TRP A 453 8.64 -15.12 3.23
CA TRP A 453 8.77 -16.27 2.32
C TRP A 453 9.58 -17.41 2.94
N CYS A 454 10.62 -17.11 3.74
CA CYS A 454 11.30 -18.12 4.56
C CYS A 454 10.35 -18.76 5.58
N ALA A 455 9.51 -17.97 6.25
CA ALA A 455 8.52 -18.44 7.22
C ALA A 455 7.47 -19.35 6.57
N ILE A 456 6.95 -18.96 5.39
CA ILE A 456 6.04 -19.80 4.60
C ILE A 456 6.70 -21.15 4.29
N ALA A 457 7.93 -21.14 3.78
CA ALA A 457 8.66 -22.36 3.44
C ALA A 457 8.88 -23.27 4.65
N ALA A 458 9.25 -22.70 5.81
CA ALA A 458 9.41 -23.44 7.06
C ALA A 458 8.10 -24.10 7.51
N CYS A 459 6.98 -23.35 7.48
CA CYS A 459 5.65 -23.89 7.78
C CYS A 459 5.25 -25.02 6.82
N LEU A 460 5.43 -24.82 5.51
CA LEU A 460 5.12 -25.84 4.51
C LEU A 460 6.01 -27.06 4.68
N LYS A 461 7.32 -26.90 4.92
CA LYS A 461 8.23 -28.02 5.17
C LYS A 461 7.76 -28.87 6.35
N ARG A 462 7.33 -28.25 7.44
CA ARG A 462 6.75 -28.97 8.58
C ARG A 462 5.52 -29.79 8.19
N VAL A 463 4.56 -29.20 7.48
CA VAL A 463 3.33 -29.89 7.04
C VAL A 463 3.63 -31.00 6.04
N LEU A 464 4.52 -30.77 5.07
CA LEU A 464 4.84 -31.74 4.02
C LEU A 464 5.74 -32.87 4.50
N SER A 465 6.55 -32.65 5.55
CA SER A 465 7.35 -33.69 6.20
C SER A 465 6.55 -34.53 7.20
N ASP A 466 5.37 -34.06 7.60
CA ASP A 466 4.49 -34.82 8.49
C ASP A 466 3.84 -36.00 7.74
N ASN A 467 4.01 -37.20 8.29
CA ASN A 467 3.41 -38.44 7.79
C ASN A 467 1.90 -38.48 8.06
N GLU A 468 1.42 -37.77 9.08
CA GLU A 468 0.00 -37.72 9.46
C GLU A 468 -0.80 -36.67 8.68
N SER A 469 -0.13 -35.81 7.89
CA SER A 469 -0.78 -34.80 7.05
C SER A 469 -1.83 -35.36 6.07
N GLY A 470 -1.73 -36.64 5.72
CA GLY A 470 -2.65 -37.31 4.78
C GLY A 470 -2.56 -36.81 3.33
N ILE A 471 -1.58 -35.96 3.00
CA ILE A 471 -1.36 -35.40 1.67
C ILE A 471 -0.51 -36.39 0.84
N PRO A 472 -0.95 -36.81 -0.37
CA PRO A 472 -0.16 -37.72 -1.22
C PRO A 472 1.20 -37.14 -1.64
N SER A 473 2.22 -37.99 -1.74
CA SER A 473 3.58 -37.57 -2.12
C SER A 473 3.66 -36.82 -3.45
N SER A 474 2.81 -37.17 -4.42
CA SER A 474 2.71 -36.44 -5.70
C SER A 474 2.25 -34.99 -5.51
N VAL A 475 1.22 -34.78 -4.68
CA VAL A 475 0.68 -33.45 -4.35
C VAL A 475 1.70 -32.66 -3.52
N LYS A 476 2.39 -33.32 -2.57
CA LYS A 476 3.51 -32.69 -1.83
C LYS A 476 4.58 -32.15 -2.80
N GLY A 477 4.91 -32.92 -3.84
CA GLY A 477 5.84 -32.50 -4.89
C GLY A 477 5.33 -31.30 -5.71
N GLN A 478 4.05 -31.29 -6.08
CA GLN A 478 3.43 -30.17 -6.79
C GLN A 478 3.41 -28.88 -5.97
N ILE A 479 3.12 -28.96 -4.67
CA ILE A 479 3.13 -27.80 -3.76
C ILE A 479 4.54 -27.19 -3.68
N ARG A 480 5.58 -28.02 -3.55
CA ARG A 480 6.99 -27.54 -3.61
C ARG A 480 7.32 -26.92 -4.96
N GLY A 481 6.83 -27.52 -6.05
CA GLY A 481 6.97 -26.99 -7.41
C GLY A 481 6.42 -25.57 -7.56
N ILE A 482 5.18 -25.36 -7.10
CA ILE A 482 4.51 -24.05 -7.09
C ILE A 482 5.31 -23.05 -6.26
N PHE A 483 5.70 -23.40 -5.03
CA PHE A 483 6.50 -22.53 -4.18
C PHE A 483 7.82 -22.13 -4.87
N ASN A 484 8.56 -23.11 -5.41
CA ASN A 484 9.85 -22.89 -6.04
C ASN A 484 9.72 -22.02 -7.30
N ALA A 485 8.68 -22.22 -8.11
CA ALA A 485 8.41 -21.38 -9.27
C ALA A 485 8.21 -19.92 -8.85
N ARG A 486 7.36 -19.66 -7.87
CA ARG A 486 7.09 -18.30 -7.37
C ARG A 486 8.29 -17.69 -6.64
N TRP A 487 9.06 -18.49 -5.91
CA TRP A 487 10.32 -18.07 -5.29
C TRP A 487 11.33 -17.58 -6.33
N ARG A 488 11.56 -18.37 -7.39
CA ARG A 488 12.47 -17.99 -8.48
C ARG A 488 12.04 -16.69 -9.12
N GLU A 489 10.75 -16.56 -9.43
CA GLU A 489 10.19 -15.42 -10.15
C GLU A 489 10.45 -14.06 -9.44
N ILE A 490 10.52 -14.04 -8.11
CA ILE A 490 10.72 -12.81 -7.33
C ILE A 490 12.15 -12.65 -6.76
N PHE A 491 12.84 -13.74 -6.36
CA PHE A 491 14.13 -13.66 -5.66
C PHE A 491 15.35 -14.08 -6.49
N GLU A 492 15.16 -14.87 -7.56
CA GLU A 492 16.27 -15.36 -8.40
C GLU A 492 16.28 -14.74 -9.80
N GLU A 493 15.15 -14.84 -10.50
CA GLU A 493 14.86 -14.28 -11.82
C GLU A 493 14.21 -12.90 -11.74
N GLY A 494 13.86 -12.48 -10.51
CA GLY A 494 13.30 -11.16 -10.22
C GLY A 494 14.20 -10.03 -10.73
N PRO A 495 13.68 -8.80 -10.83
CA PRO A 495 14.38 -7.70 -11.48
C PRO A 495 15.66 -7.26 -10.77
N ASN A 496 15.86 -7.67 -9.51
CA ASN A 496 17.05 -7.43 -8.70
C ASN A 496 17.00 -8.31 -7.44
N ARG A 497 18.08 -8.28 -6.65
CA ARG A 497 18.20 -8.98 -5.35
C ARG A 497 17.97 -8.05 -4.15
N ALA A 498 17.15 -7.01 -4.29
CA ALA A 498 16.96 -6.00 -3.26
C ALA A 498 16.34 -6.56 -1.97
N HIS A 499 15.42 -7.54 -2.07
CA HIS A 499 14.82 -8.20 -0.90
C HIS A 499 15.88 -8.93 -0.06
N LEU A 500 16.69 -9.78 -0.69
CA LEU A 500 17.81 -10.46 -0.04
C LEU A 500 18.83 -9.47 0.53
N SER A 501 19.13 -8.39 -0.22
CA SER A 501 20.08 -7.37 0.22
C SER A 501 19.56 -6.60 1.44
N ALA A 502 18.26 -6.25 1.46
CA ALA A 502 17.63 -5.60 2.60
C ALA A 502 17.59 -6.52 3.82
N PHE A 503 17.29 -7.81 3.65
CA PHE A 503 17.31 -8.79 4.73
C PHE A 503 18.73 -8.96 5.30
N PHE A 504 19.75 -9.12 4.44
CA PHE A 504 21.15 -9.21 4.87
C PHE A 504 21.62 -7.95 5.59
N LEU A 505 21.21 -6.76 5.13
CA LEU A 505 21.53 -5.45 5.73
C LEU A 505 20.65 -5.09 6.94
N HIS A 506 19.78 -5.99 7.40
CA HIS A 506 18.96 -5.72 8.58
C HIS A 506 19.76 -6.00 9.85
N PRO A 507 20.02 -4.99 10.72
CA PRO A 507 20.87 -5.16 11.90
C PRO A 507 20.32 -6.22 12.86
N GLY A 508 18.99 -6.36 12.96
CA GLY A 508 18.33 -7.37 13.80
C GLY A 508 18.52 -8.82 13.35
N TYR A 509 19.00 -9.08 12.12
CA TYR A 509 19.21 -10.45 11.60
C TYR A 509 20.69 -10.81 11.42
N THR A 510 21.61 -9.93 11.80
CA THR A 510 23.07 -10.13 11.64
C THR A 510 23.60 -11.35 12.41
N GLY A 511 22.97 -11.70 13.53
CA GLY A 511 23.28 -12.90 14.33
C GLY A 511 22.31 -14.06 14.15
N ALA A 512 21.28 -13.92 13.31
CA ALA A 512 20.24 -14.94 13.19
C ALA A 512 20.75 -16.16 12.42
N ALA A 513 20.50 -17.36 12.94
CA ALA A 513 20.90 -18.64 12.33
C ALA A 513 19.99 -19.05 11.15
N ILE A 514 19.59 -18.08 10.33
CA ILE A 514 18.64 -18.26 9.22
C ILE A 514 19.35 -18.71 7.95
N PHE A 515 20.58 -18.27 7.70
CA PHE A 515 21.35 -18.74 6.56
C PHE A 515 22.11 -20.03 6.90
N LYS A 516 22.24 -20.96 5.94
CA LYS A 516 22.98 -22.21 6.15
C LYS A 516 24.49 -21.98 6.16
N GLU A 517 25.19 -22.60 7.10
CA GLU A 517 26.65 -22.69 7.05
C GLU A 517 27.05 -23.65 5.91
N PRO A 518 28.09 -23.33 5.12
CA PRO A 518 28.55 -24.24 4.08
C PRO A 518 29.04 -25.55 4.71
N ASN A 519 28.52 -26.69 4.24
CA ASN A 519 28.95 -28.02 4.64
C ASN A 519 30.49 -28.14 4.58
N ALA A 520 31.13 -28.42 5.72
CA ALA A 520 32.59 -28.58 5.84
C ALA A 520 33.18 -29.73 4.99
N VAL A 521 32.33 -30.56 4.36
CA VAL A 521 32.71 -31.74 3.57
C VAL A 521 32.68 -31.49 2.05
N ALA A 522 32.27 -30.30 1.59
CA ALA A 522 32.43 -29.94 0.18
C ALA A 522 33.92 -29.65 -0.08
N PHE A 523 34.59 -30.56 -0.80
CA PHE A 523 36.00 -30.44 -1.19
C PHE A 523 36.29 -29.14 -1.94
N ASN A 524 36.56 -28.07 -1.22
CA ASN A 524 37.08 -26.84 -1.77
C ASN A 524 38.59 -27.01 -1.95
N ILE A 525 39.04 -27.10 -3.20
CA ILE A 525 40.47 -27.01 -3.55
C ILE A 525 40.99 -25.68 -2.99
N LYS A 526 41.82 -25.76 -1.94
CA LYS A 526 42.52 -24.61 -1.37
C LYS A 526 43.59 -24.15 -2.35
N VAL A 527 43.26 -23.20 -3.21
CA VAL A 527 44.27 -22.37 -3.90
C VAL A 527 44.91 -21.47 -2.82
N PRO A 528 46.24 -21.44 -2.64
CA PRO A 528 46.85 -20.65 -1.57
C PRO A 528 46.59 -19.16 -1.79
N ALA A 529 45.88 -18.52 -0.87
CA ALA A 529 45.68 -17.08 -0.88
C ALA A 529 47.02 -16.36 -0.62
N ARG A 530 47.29 -15.32 -1.42
CA ARG A 530 48.35 -14.34 -1.13
C ARG A 530 48.13 -13.76 0.27
N LYS A 531 49.21 -13.66 1.03
CA LYS A 531 49.26 -13.14 2.41
C LYS A 531 48.73 -11.71 2.50
N ASP A 532 47.46 -11.53 2.84
CA ASP A 532 46.95 -10.28 3.40
C ASP A 532 46.72 -10.46 4.90
N LYS A 533 47.58 -9.80 5.69
CA LYS A 533 47.52 -9.72 7.15
C LYS A 533 46.45 -8.72 7.58
N HIS A 534 45.16 -9.07 7.61
CA HIS A 534 44.13 -8.32 8.36
C HIS A 534 43.18 -9.32 9.06
N THR A 535 43.30 -9.38 10.40
CA THR A 535 42.31 -9.86 11.39
C THR A 535 41.17 -10.80 10.93
N GLY A 536 41.48 -12.09 10.80
CA GLY A 536 40.97 -13.15 11.71
C GLY A 536 39.49 -13.57 11.77
N GLN A 537 38.52 -12.89 11.14
CA GLN A 537 37.13 -13.39 11.10
C GLN A 537 36.68 -13.76 9.68
N GLU A 538 36.26 -15.01 9.52
CA GLU A 538 35.76 -15.55 8.26
C GLU A 538 34.37 -14.98 7.94
N ILE A 539 34.16 -14.57 6.68
CA ILE A 539 32.85 -14.10 6.22
C ILE A 539 31.91 -15.29 6.15
N LYS A 540 30.88 -15.29 7.01
CA LYS A 540 29.82 -16.31 7.00
C LYS A 540 29.00 -16.22 5.70
N HIS A 541 28.43 -17.35 5.27
CA HIS A 541 27.51 -17.45 4.12
C HIS A 541 28.04 -16.78 2.83
N ARG A 542 29.23 -17.20 2.38
CA ARG A 542 29.98 -16.60 1.27
C ARG A 542 29.16 -16.38 -0.02
N ARG A 543 28.25 -17.31 -0.37
CA ARG A 543 27.38 -17.18 -1.55
C ARG A 543 26.41 -16.00 -1.41
N VAL A 544 25.73 -15.90 -0.28
CA VAL A 544 24.82 -14.79 0.04
C VAL A 544 25.58 -13.46 0.06
N TYR A 545 26.75 -13.41 0.70
CA TYR A 545 27.61 -12.23 0.72
C TYR A 545 27.98 -11.76 -0.69
N GLN A 546 28.33 -12.67 -1.60
CA GLN A 546 28.63 -12.35 -3.00
C GLN A 546 27.40 -11.78 -3.73
N GLN A 547 26.25 -12.44 -3.63
CA GLN A 547 25.01 -12.00 -4.27
C GLN A 547 24.55 -10.62 -3.80
N VAL A 548 24.65 -10.36 -2.49
CA VAL A 548 24.33 -9.05 -1.91
C VAL A 548 25.34 -8.01 -2.36
N GLY A 549 26.62 -8.34 -2.36
CA GLY A 549 27.68 -7.46 -2.86
C GLY A 549 27.50 -7.03 -4.31
N GLU A 550 27.11 -7.94 -5.20
CA GLU A 550 26.79 -7.64 -6.61
C GLU A 550 25.60 -6.69 -6.76
N CYS A 551 24.53 -6.94 -6.00
CA CYS A 551 23.34 -6.09 -5.99
C CYS A 551 23.67 -4.67 -5.53
N LEU A 552 24.35 -4.54 -4.38
CA LEU A 552 24.75 -3.25 -3.82
C LEU A 552 25.75 -2.51 -4.71
N THR A 553 26.66 -3.23 -5.37
CA THR A 553 27.60 -2.64 -6.34
C THR A 553 26.85 -2.07 -7.55
N THR A 554 25.82 -2.77 -8.05
CA THR A 554 24.98 -2.29 -9.15
C THR A 554 24.21 -1.03 -8.74
N MET A 555 23.65 -1.01 -7.54
CA MET A 555 22.99 0.19 -7.00
C MET A 555 23.96 1.37 -6.85
N LEU A 556 25.17 1.11 -6.33
CA LEU A 556 26.22 2.12 -6.18
C LEU A 556 26.62 2.71 -7.54
N ALA A 557 26.83 1.87 -8.56
CA ALA A 557 27.16 2.33 -9.91
C ALA A 557 26.08 3.27 -10.47
N ALA A 558 24.80 2.90 -10.34
CA ALA A 558 23.69 3.75 -10.78
C ALA A 558 23.65 5.11 -10.05
N GLU A 559 23.93 5.14 -8.74
CA GLU A 559 23.99 6.38 -7.96
C GLU A 559 25.20 7.26 -8.35
N VAL A 560 26.36 6.65 -8.59
CA VAL A 560 27.56 7.36 -9.05
C VAL A 560 27.31 8.04 -10.40
N GLU A 561 26.59 7.39 -11.32
CA GLU A 561 26.39 7.89 -12.68
C GLU A 561 25.19 8.83 -12.81
N HIS A 562 24.11 8.56 -12.09
CA HIS A 562 22.81 9.23 -12.31
C HIS A 562 22.20 9.85 -11.04
N GLY A 563 22.78 9.58 -9.87
CA GLY A 563 22.30 10.05 -8.58
C GLY A 563 22.59 11.53 -8.31
N LYS A 564 22.05 12.01 -7.19
CA LYS A 564 22.36 13.34 -6.62
C LYS A 564 22.80 13.28 -5.16
N ASN A 565 22.95 12.07 -4.61
CA ASN A 565 23.50 11.94 -3.26
C ASN A 565 24.97 12.37 -3.31
N ILE A 566 25.32 13.45 -2.61
CA ILE A 566 26.67 14.05 -2.63
C ILE A 566 27.75 13.04 -2.18
N LYS A 567 27.38 12.05 -1.34
CA LYS A 567 28.29 11.00 -0.86
C LYS A 567 28.58 9.92 -1.90
N LEU A 568 27.67 9.72 -2.86
CA LEU A 568 27.75 8.65 -3.86
C LEU A 568 28.08 9.19 -5.26
N ASN A 569 27.49 10.32 -5.64
CA ASN A 569 27.74 11.00 -6.91
C ASN A 569 29.06 11.77 -6.84
N VAL A 570 30.16 11.04 -6.99
CA VAL A 570 31.53 11.57 -6.90
C VAL A 570 32.16 11.75 -8.30
N PRO A 571 33.10 12.72 -8.46
CA PRO A 571 33.88 12.86 -9.69
C PRO A 571 34.62 11.57 -10.08
N SER A 572 34.92 11.41 -11.36
CA SER A 572 35.60 10.22 -11.90
C SER A 572 36.89 9.85 -11.16
N THR A 573 37.65 10.85 -10.72
CA THR A 573 38.91 10.70 -9.96
C THR A 573 38.72 10.06 -8.59
N ALA A 574 37.55 10.22 -7.96
CA ALA A 574 37.24 9.71 -6.62
C ALA A 574 36.48 8.37 -6.64
N ARG A 575 36.07 7.87 -7.81
CA ARG A 575 35.28 6.62 -7.93
C ARG A 575 36.01 5.38 -7.42
N LYS A 576 37.34 5.31 -7.63
CA LYS A 576 38.15 4.20 -7.12
C LYS A 576 38.13 4.17 -5.59
N LEU A 577 38.38 5.32 -4.96
CA LEU A 577 38.34 5.46 -3.51
C LEU A 577 36.94 5.13 -2.95
N LEU A 578 35.87 5.58 -3.60
CA LEU A 578 34.50 5.25 -3.19
C LEU A 578 34.25 3.74 -3.20
N LYS A 579 34.70 3.04 -4.26
CA LYS A 579 34.60 1.58 -4.36
C LYS A 579 35.38 0.88 -3.26
N ASP A 580 36.62 1.29 -3.00
CA ASP A 580 37.47 0.72 -1.96
C ASP A 580 36.82 0.91 -0.57
N ARG A 581 36.26 2.10 -0.32
CA ARG A 581 35.49 2.38 0.91
C ARG A 581 34.26 1.49 1.00
N PHE A 582 33.44 1.40 -0.03
CA PHE A 582 32.27 0.52 -0.05
C PHE A 582 32.65 -0.93 0.29
N GLN A 583 33.69 -1.48 -0.35
CA GLN A 583 34.14 -2.85 -0.10
C GLN A 583 34.62 -3.05 1.34
N HIS A 584 35.34 -2.08 1.89
CA HIS A 584 35.78 -2.11 3.28
C HIS A 584 34.59 -2.08 4.25
N GLN A 585 33.64 -1.16 4.04
CA GLN A 585 32.45 -1.02 4.89
C GLN A 585 31.54 -2.25 4.81
N PHE A 586 31.32 -2.79 3.60
CA PHE A 586 30.50 -3.99 3.42
C PHE A 586 31.13 -5.23 4.07
N ARG A 587 32.45 -5.38 3.96
CA ARG A 587 33.17 -6.45 4.67
C ARG A 587 33.07 -6.27 6.18
N ALA A 588 33.27 -5.06 6.69
CA ALA A 588 33.17 -4.76 8.12
C ALA A 588 31.77 -5.05 8.67
N TYR A 589 30.71 -4.75 7.91
CA TYR A 589 29.33 -5.12 8.27
C TYR A 589 29.16 -6.65 8.34
N ALA A 590 29.59 -7.37 7.30
CA ALA A 590 29.48 -8.82 7.25
C ALA A 590 30.28 -9.55 8.34
N THR A 591 31.34 -8.93 8.86
CA THR A 591 32.15 -9.45 9.97
C THR A 591 31.80 -8.81 11.31
N GLY A 592 30.71 -8.03 11.42
CA GLY A 592 30.25 -7.44 12.68
C GLY A 592 31.25 -6.49 13.35
N HIS A 593 32.08 -5.79 12.57
CA HIS A 593 33.04 -4.82 13.12
C HIS A 593 32.37 -3.46 13.36
N TYR A 594 32.87 -2.70 14.33
CA TYR A 594 32.39 -1.33 14.61
C TYR A 594 32.44 -0.45 13.34
N PRO A 595 31.39 0.36 13.05
CA PRO A 595 30.22 0.67 13.88
C PRO A 595 29.05 -0.32 13.75
N PHE A 596 29.18 -1.39 12.97
CA PHE A 596 28.09 -2.33 12.70
C PHE A 596 27.85 -3.35 13.82
N SER A 597 28.74 -3.40 14.82
CA SER A 597 28.55 -4.16 16.05
C SER A 597 27.50 -3.55 16.99
N THR A 598 27.03 -2.32 16.73
CA THR A 598 26.01 -1.67 17.55
C THR A 598 24.64 -2.33 17.36
N PRO A 599 23.99 -2.85 18.42
CA PRO A 599 22.71 -3.55 18.29
C PRO A 599 21.57 -2.59 17.86
N LEU A 600 20.53 -3.17 17.26
CA LEU A 600 19.26 -2.48 17.02
C LEU A 600 18.51 -2.35 18.35
N ARG A 601 18.02 -1.15 18.68
CA ARG A 601 17.18 -0.93 19.88
C ARG A 601 15.74 -1.37 19.63
N ASP A 602 15.03 -1.78 20.68
CA ASP A 602 13.63 -2.25 20.58
C ASP A 602 12.66 -1.20 20.01
N ASP A 603 12.94 0.09 20.24
CA ASP A 603 12.13 1.22 19.77
C ASP A 603 12.58 1.78 18.41
N GLN A 604 13.60 1.18 17.80
CA GLN A 604 14.27 1.70 16.63
C GLN A 604 14.01 0.82 15.40
N THR A 605 13.64 1.46 14.30
CA THR A 605 13.54 0.77 13.00
C THR A 605 14.92 0.60 12.35
N ALA A 606 15.09 -0.41 11.49
CA ALA A 606 16.33 -0.56 10.71
C ALA A 606 16.69 0.70 9.90
N LEU A 607 15.68 1.43 9.39
CA LEU A 607 15.90 2.70 8.68
C LEU A 607 16.51 3.77 9.60
N GLU A 608 16.06 3.86 10.85
CA GLU A 608 16.59 4.81 11.83
C GLU A 608 18.00 4.43 12.26
N TRP A 609 18.27 3.14 12.46
CA TRP A 609 19.62 2.63 12.75
C TRP A 609 20.62 3.00 11.66
N TRP A 610 20.27 2.78 10.39
CA TRP A 610 21.12 3.17 9.27
C TRP A 610 21.30 4.68 9.12
N LYS A 611 20.30 5.48 9.51
CA LYS A 611 20.41 6.96 9.52
C LYS A 611 21.37 7.48 10.58
N GLU A 612 21.45 6.83 11.74
CA GLU A 612 22.44 7.18 12.77
C GLU A 612 23.87 6.97 12.25
N LEU A 613 24.08 5.99 11.38
CA LEU A 613 25.37 5.69 10.75
C LEU A 613 25.66 6.52 9.49
N GLU A 614 24.71 7.32 9.00
CA GLU A 614 24.82 8.01 7.71
C GLU A 614 26.03 8.95 7.65
N ASN A 615 26.39 9.57 8.77
CA ASN A 615 27.49 10.54 8.87
C ASN A 615 28.76 9.96 9.51
N VAL A 616 28.79 8.64 9.74
CA VAL A 616 29.97 7.96 10.29
C VAL A 616 30.90 7.60 9.13
N PRO A 617 32.16 8.10 9.08
CA PRO A 617 33.05 7.87 7.93
C PRO A 617 33.30 6.40 7.59
N GLN A 618 33.25 5.53 8.61
CA GLN A 618 33.39 4.07 8.52
C GLN A 618 32.12 3.35 8.04
N ALA A 619 31.00 4.05 7.84
CA ALA A 619 29.73 3.43 7.41
C ALA A 619 28.97 4.21 6.33
N GLU A 620 29.33 5.47 6.05
CA GLU A 620 28.49 6.40 5.28
C GLU A 620 28.09 5.93 3.86
N VAL A 621 28.92 5.13 3.18
CA VAL A 621 28.64 4.67 1.81
C VAL A 621 27.63 3.53 1.85
N LEU A 622 27.88 2.53 2.71
CA LEU A 622 26.96 1.42 2.93
C LEU A 622 25.63 1.90 3.53
N ALA A 623 25.69 2.83 4.48
CA ALA A 623 24.52 3.45 5.10
C ALA A 623 23.66 4.18 4.07
N ALA A 624 24.24 4.94 3.15
CA ALA A 624 23.47 5.60 2.09
C ALA A 624 22.69 4.60 1.21
N LEU A 625 23.29 3.45 0.89
CA LEU A 625 22.63 2.38 0.12
C LEU A 625 21.53 1.68 0.94
N ALA A 626 21.81 1.38 2.21
CA ALA A 626 20.85 0.74 3.11
C ALA A 626 19.64 1.65 3.40
N ILE A 627 19.86 2.93 3.72
CA ILE A 627 18.80 3.94 3.91
C ILE A 627 17.90 3.96 2.67
N LYS A 628 18.47 3.92 1.47
CA LYS A 628 17.71 3.88 0.24
C LYS A 628 16.83 2.63 0.14
N LEU A 629 17.36 1.45 0.42
CA LEU A 629 16.59 0.19 0.42
C LEU A 629 15.45 0.22 1.45
N PHE A 630 15.73 0.59 2.70
CA PHE A 630 14.73 0.59 3.77
C PHE A 630 13.69 1.71 3.64
N SER A 631 13.99 2.77 2.87
CA SER A 631 13.03 3.83 2.55
C SER A 631 11.94 3.38 1.57
N ILE A 632 12.19 2.33 0.77
CA ILE A 632 11.26 1.89 -0.27
C ILE A 632 10.08 1.15 0.36
N MET A 633 8.86 1.43 -0.11
CA MET A 633 7.68 0.64 0.19
C MET A 633 7.56 -0.49 -0.86
N PRO A 634 7.60 -1.78 -0.45
CA PRO A 634 7.69 -2.88 -1.40
C PRO A 634 6.34 -3.29 -2.00
N ASN A 635 5.20 -2.91 -1.40
CA ASN A 635 3.85 -3.28 -1.84
C ASN A 635 3.10 -2.10 -2.49
N SER A 636 2.03 -2.38 -3.22
CA SER A 636 1.11 -1.38 -3.79
C SER A 636 -0.20 -1.25 -3.01
N MET A 637 -0.14 -1.44 -1.69
CA MET A 637 -1.33 -1.36 -0.83
C MET A 637 -1.97 0.04 -0.72
N PRO A 638 -1.27 1.18 -0.92
CA PRO A 638 -1.91 2.48 -1.02
C PRO A 638 -2.96 2.58 -2.14
N GLU A 639 -2.74 1.89 -3.25
CA GLU A 639 -3.67 1.78 -4.37
C GLU A 639 -4.94 1.07 -3.93
N GLU A 640 -4.83 -0.11 -3.31
CA GLU A 640 -6.00 -0.87 -2.81
C GLU A 640 -6.84 -0.07 -1.81
N ARG A 641 -6.20 0.62 -0.85
CA ARG A 641 -6.90 1.51 0.11
C ARG A 641 -7.61 2.66 -0.59
N THR A 642 -7.07 3.12 -1.71
CA THR A 642 -7.67 4.18 -2.53
C THR A 642 -8.84 3.65 -3.34
N VAL A 643 -8.71 2.46 -3.92
CA VAL A 643 -9.80 1.77 -4.64
C VAL A 643 -10.96 1.50 -3.70
N SER A 644 -10.72 1.08 -2.45
CA SER A 644 -11.79 0.95 -1.44
C SER A 644 -12.53 2.28 -1.21
N ASN A 645 -11.81 3.40 -1.08
CA ASN A 645 -12.44 4.73 -0.99
C ASN A 645 -13.19 5.12 -2.27
N PHE A 646 -12.69 4.72 -3.45
CA PHE A 646 -13.36 4.93 -4.71
C PHE A 646 -14.67 4.15 -4.76
N THR A 647 -14.68 2.87 -4.38
CA THR A 647 -15.88 2.03 -4.31
C THR A 647 -16.91 2.61 -3.34
N TRP A 648 -16.48 3.01 -2.14
CA TRP A 648 -17.36 3.66 -1.17
C TRP A 648 -17.98 4.96 -1.70
N THR A 649 -17.16 5.79 -2.37
CA THR A 649 -17.62 7.06 -2.95
C THR A 649 -18.50 6.83 -4.19
N ASN A 650 -18.18 5.81 -5.00
CA ASN A 650 -18.89 5.38 -6.20
C ASN A 650 -19.84 4.22 -5.88
N SER A 651 -20.67 4.40 -4.85
CA SER A 651 -21.69 3.42 -4.45
C SER A 651 -22.72 3.18 -5.56
N ALA A 652 -23.56 2.14 -5.43
CA ALA A 652 -24.60 1.82 -6.42
C ALA A 652 -25.54 3.02 -6.71
N LEU A 653 -25.97 3.72 -5.66
CA LEU A 653 -26.76 4.96 -5.77
C LEU A 653 -26.02 6.13 -6.46
N ARG A 654 -24.69 6.03 -6.59
CA ARG A 654 -23.80 7.05 -7.19
C ARG A 654 -22.97 6.49 -8.36
N ASN A 655 -23.44 5.42 -8.99
CA ASN A 655 -22.73 4.70 -10.04
C ASN A 655 -22.41 5.54 -11.30
N ARG A 656 -23.10 6.68 -11.50
CA ARG A 656 -22.89 7.59 -12.65
C ARG A 656 -21.80 8.66 -12.44
N GLN A 657 -21.14 8.70 -11.29
CA GLN A 657 -20.06 9.65 -11.05
C GLN A 657 -18.93 9.48 -12.07
N HIS A 658 -18.35 10.59 -12.51
CA HIS A 658 -17.13 10.57 -13.30
C HIS A 658 -15.93 10.28 -12.40
N LEU A 659 -14.94 9.55 -12.91
CA LEU A 659 -13.64 9.31 -12.27
C LEU A 659 -13.06 10.59 -11.67
N SER A 660 -13.13 11.66 -12.47
CA SER A 660 -12.59 12.97 -12.13
C SER A 660 -13.20 13.54 -10.83
N THR A 661 -14.46 13.21 -10.52
CA THR A 661 -15.12 13.60 -9.26
C THR A 661 -14.66 12.70 -8.12
N ILE A 662 -14.60 11.39 -8.35
CA ILE A 662 -14.18 10.39 -7.35
C ILE A 662 -12.75 10.70 -6.85
N VAL A 663 -11.84 11.01 -7.79
CA VAL A 663 -10.45 11.39 -7.50
C VAL A 663 -10.40 12.66 -6.66
N SER A 664 -11.13 13.72 -7.04
CA SER A 664 -11.15 14.97 -6.27
C SER A 664 -11.62 14.76 -4.82
N HIS A 665 -12.72 14.04 -4.63
CA HIS A 665 -13.22 13.71 -3.29
C HIS A 665 -12.18 12.96 -2.48
N THR A 666 -11.53 11.96 -3.09
CA THR A 666 -10.54 11.13 -2.42
C THR A 666 -9.29 11.91 -2.03
N GLN A 667 -8.77 12.77 -2.91
CA GLN A 667 -7.61 13.62 -2.61
C GLN A 667 -7.89 14.58 -1.45
N ILE A 668 -9.05 15.25 -1.47
CA ILE A 668 -9.48 16.15 -0.40
C ILE A 668 -9.64 15.37 0.92
N ARG A 669 -10.31 14.22 0.88
CA ARG A 669 -10.51 13.36 2.05
C ARG A 669 -9.18 12.90 2.63
N GLN A 670 -8.27 12.39 1.81
CA GLN A 670 -6.96 11.91 2.23
C GLN A 670 -6.17 13.03 2.90
N PHE A 671 -6.10 14.22 2.29
CA PHE A 671 -5.34 15.34 2.82
C PHE A 671 -5.87 15.89 4.14
N TYR A 672 -7.20 16.03 4.27
CA TYR A 672 -7.78 16.59 5.49
C TYR A 672 -7.92 15.57 6.62
N ARG A 673 -8.13 14.28 6.32
CA ARG A 673 -8.19 13.23 7.35
C ARG A 673 -6.81 12.73 7.80
N SER A 674 -5.78 12.77 6.95
CA SER A 674 -4.42 12.37 7.35
C SER A 674 -3.84 13.30 8.42
N LYS A 675 -4.10 14.61 8.33
CA LYS A 675 -3.69 15.59 9.34
C LYS A 675 -4.31 15.35 10.72
N ALA A 676 -5.48 14.71 10.79
CA ALA A 676 -6.14 14.37 12.04
C ALA A 676 -5.66 13.04 12.65
N ARG A 677 -4.93 12.20 11.88
CA ARG A 677 -4.49 10.86 12.27
C ARG A 677 -3.02 10.78 12.71
N LEU A 678 -2.33 11.91 12.88
CA LEU A 678 -0.94 11.95 13.33
C LEU A 678 -0.82 11.57 14.82
N GLN A 679 -1.10 10.31 15.19
CA GLN A 679 -0.93 9.87 16.59
C GLN A 679 -0.92 8.35 16.87
N THR A 680 -0.45 7.50 15.96
CA THR A 680 -0.10 6.11 16.33
C THR A 680 1.29 5.76 15.85
N MET A 681 2.18 5.48 16.81
CA MET A 681 3.57 5.10 16.59
C MET A 681 3.68 3.76 15.85
N SER A 682 4.76 3.62 15.09
CA SER A 682 5.07 2.45 14.28
C SER A 682 5.49 1.25 15.12
N ILE A 683 4.91 0.09 14.84
CA ILE A 683 5.40 -1.21 15.33
C ILE A 683 6.55 -1.66 14.39
N PRO A 684 7.70 -2.11 14.92
CA PRO A 684 8.76 -2.75 14.13
C PRO A 684 8.33 -4.16 13.73
N THR A 685 8.48 -4.54 12.45
CA THR A 685 8.20 -5.88 11.85
C THR A 685 6.91 -6.55 12.34
N VAL A 686 5.83 -6.45 11.56
CA VAL A 686 4.50 -6.99 11.92
C VAL A 686 4.53 -8.53 12.03
N ARG A 687 4.76 -9.07 13.23
CA ARG A 687 4.57 -10.50 13.50
C ARG A 687 3.08 -10.80 13.49
N PHE A 688 2.66 -11.96 12.98
CA PHE A 688 1.22 -12.23 12.79
C PHE A 688 0.43 -12.18 14.11
N TYR A 689 1.01 -12.71 15.20
CA TYR A 689 0.38 -12.69 16.53
C TYR A 689 0.24 -11.28 17.13
N GLU A 690 0.88 -10.24 16.57
CA GLU A 690 0.75 -8.86 17.05
C GLU A 690 -0.39 -8.11 16.34
N MET A 691 -0.95 -8.69 15.27
CA MET A 691 -2.01 -8.06 14.51
C MET A 691 -3.36 -8.19 15.20
N ASP A 692 -4.15 -7.13 15.13
CA ASP A 692 -5.58 -7.18 15.45
C ASP A 692 -6.34 -7.52 14.16
N SER A 693 -6.80 -8.77 14.03
CA SER A 693 -7.47 -9.23 12.82
C SER A 693 -8.36 -10.45 13.04
N LEU A 694 -9.45 -10.50 12.28
CA LEU A 694 -10.42 -11.61 12.35
C LEU A 694 -9.78 -12.98 12.04
N LEU A 695 -8.81 -13.06 11.14
CA LEU A 695 -8.11 -14.33 10.88
C LEU A 695 -7.30 -14.80 12.09
N ARG A 696 -6.68 -13.88 12.84
CA ARG A 696 -5.97 -14.21 14.07
C ARG A 696 -6.97 -14.73 15.10
N ASP A 697 -8.06 -14.02 15.35
CA ASP A 697 -9.09 -14.43 16.31
C ASP A 697 -9.66 -15.82 16.00
N MET A 698 -9.89 -16.11 14.71
CA MET A 698 -10.37 -17.43 14.26
C MET A 698 -9.33 -18.57 14.38
N THR A 699 -8.05 -18.26 14.56
CA THR A 699 -6.95 -19.24 14.59
C THR A 699 -6.21 -19.30 15.93
N THR A 700 -6.53 -18.43 16.88
CA THR A 700 -6.05 -18.45 18.27
C THR A 700 -6.79 -19.52 19.07
N ALA A 701 -6.10 -20.23 19.95
CA ALA A 701 -6.74 -21.14 20.89
C ALA A 701 -7.57 -20.34 21.91
N ILE A 702 -8.89 -20.58 21.98
CA ILE A 702 -9.77 -19.85 22.91
C ILE A 702 -9.38 -20.15 24.36
N GLY A 703 -8.85 -19.15 25.07
CA GLY A 703 -8.65 -19.20 26.52
C GLY A 703 -9.97 -18.93 27.28
N PRO A 704 -10.15 -19.44 28.52
CA PRO A 704 -11.38 -19.27 29.29
C PRO A 704 -11.79 -17.81 29.56
N LYS A 705 -10.85 -16.85 29.44
CA LYS A 705 -11.04 -15.43 29.76
C LYS A 705 -11.54 -14.58 28.58
N ASP A 706 -11.50 -15.09 27.34
CA ASP A 706 -11.88 -14.33 26.15
C ASP A 706 -13.37 -14.44 25.76
N ALA A 707 -14.10 -15.33 26.44
CA ALA A 707 -15.54 -15.53 26.26
C ALA A 707 -16.38 -14.27 26.55
N GLU A 708 -15.92 -13.37 27.44
CA GLU A 708 -16.65 -12.13 27.78
C GLU A 708 -16.46 -11.00 26.75
N LYS A 709 -15.35 -10.96 26.01
CA LYS A 709 -15.12 -9.96 24.95
C LYS A 709 -15.86 -10.31 23.64
N ALA A 710 -16.02 -11.60 23.36
CA ALA A 710 -16.68 -12.11 22.16
C ALA A 710 -18.16 -11.71 22.02
N VAL A 711 -18.82 -11.36 23.12
CA VAL A 711 -20.26 -11.01 23.14
C VAL A 711 -20.57 -9.65 22.47
N LYS A 712 -19.55 -8.80 22.19
CA LYS A 712 -19.77 -7.43 21.69
C LYS A 712 -19.72 -7.22 20.17
N PHE A 713 -19.27 -8.19 19.38
CA PHE A 713 -19.18 -8.03 17.91
C PHE A 713 -20.09 -9.01 17.19
N CYS A 714 -21.36 -8.61 17.03
CA CYS A 714 -22.35 -9.31 16.23
C CYS A 714 -22.79 -8.40 15.09
N ALA A 715 -22.06 -8.44 13.98
CA ALA A 715 -22.54 -8.04 12.67
C ALA A 715 -21.74 -8.84 11.65
N LEU A 716 -22.42 -9.39 10.65
CA LEU A 716 -21.75 -9.74 9.40
C LEU A 716 -21.03 -8.48 8.92
N ASP A 717 -19.73 -8.56 8.62
CA ASP A 717 -19.08 -7.53 7.83
C ASP A 717 -19.73 -7.56 6.44
N GLN A 718 -20.83 -6.81 6.30
CA GLN A 718 -21.46 -6.51 5.02
C GLN A 718 -20.51 -5.57 4.29
N ASP A 719 -19.59 -6.14 3.52
CA ASP A 719 -19.00 -5.41 2.41
C ASP A 719 -20.14 -5.27 1.37
N ASP A 720 -20.76 -4.08 1.33
CA ASP A 720 -21.82 -3.66 0.39
C ASP A 720 -21.30 -3.61 -1.07
N SER A 721 -20.68 -4.69 -1.52
CA SER A 721 -20.40 -4.94 -2.92
C SER A 721 -21.63 -5.58 -3.55
N GLU A 722 -22.65 -4.77 -3.84
CA GLU A 722 -23.80 -5.14 -4.68
C GLU A 722 -23.42 -5.57 -6.12
N ASP A 723 -22.15 -5.89 -6.40
CA ASP A 723 -21.68 -6.45 -7.67
C ASP A 723 -21.62 -8.01 -7.64
N ASP A 724 -22.10 -8.66 -6.59
CA ASP A 724 -22.26 -10.13 -6.55
C ASP A 724 -23.51 -10.65 -7.25
N VAL A 725 -24.34 -9.76 -7.83
CA VAL A 725 -25.66 -10.12 -8.36
C VAL A 725 -25.63 -10.64 -9.82
N ASP A 726 -24.55 -10.44 -10.58
CA ASP A 726 -24.53 -10.73 -12.03
C ASP A 726 -23.39 -11.66 -12.51
N ALA A 727 -22.81 -12.50 -11.66
CA ALA A 727 -21.95 -13.58 -12.16
C ALA A 727 -22.81 -14.62 -12.88
N ARG A 728 -22.77 -14.61 -14.23
CA ARG A 728 -23.43 -15.63 -15.05
C ARG A 728 -22.94 -17.03 -14.65
N PRO A 729 -23.76 -18.09 -14.78
CA PRO A 729 -23.28 -19.46 -14.66
C PRO A 729 -22.14 -19.67 -15.69
N GLY A 730 -20.89 -19.72 -15.23
CA GLY A 730 -19.70 -19.85 -16.09
C GLY A 730 -18.65 -18.73 -16.00
N GLU A 731 -18.79 -17.72 -15.14
CA GLU A 731 -17.67 -16.84 -14.76
C GLU A 731 -17.04 -17.39 -13.47
N SER A 732 -16.15 -18.38 -13.56
CA SER A 732 -15.42 -18.85 -12.39
C SER A 732 -14.28 -17.89 -12.06
N TRP A 733 -14.08 -17.66 -10.76
CA TRP A 733 -12.94 -16.98 -10.14
C TRP A 733 -11.57 -17.55 -10.54
N LEU A 734 -11.56 -18.74 -11.14
CA LEU A 734 -10.39 -19.32 -11.78
C LEU A 734 -10.35 -19.00 -13.27
N ASP A 735 -11.47 -18.86 -13.99
CA ASP A 735 -11.65 -18.96 -15.46
C ASP A 735 -10.93 -17.90 -16.33
N ASP A 736 -10.28 -16.89 -15.75
CA ASP A 736 -9.31 -16.02 -16.47
C ASP A 736 -7.98 -16.77 -16.79
N LEU A 737 -8.05 -18.08 -17.04
CA LEU A 737 -6.93 -19.02 -17.18
C LEU A 737 -6.27 -18.96 -18.57
N THR A 738 -5.28 -18.09 -18.74
CA THR A 738 -4.30 -18.23 -19.84
C THR A 738 -2.86 -18.44 -19.37
N GLU A 739 -2.60 -18.46 -18.07
CA GLU A 739 -1.27 -18.78 -17.54
C GLU A 739 -1.14 -20.27 -17.25
N SER A 740 -0.13 -20.91 -17.83
CA SER A 740 0.18 -22.31 -17.59
C SER A 740 0.60 -22.52 -16.14
N LEU A 741 -0.14 -23.35 -15.39
CA LEU A 741 0.30 -23.87 -14.09
C LEU A 741 1.66 -24.56 -14.25
N THR A 742 2.65 -24.11 -13.48
CA THR A 742 3.91 -24.84 -13.34
C THR A 742 3.69 -26.01 -12.38
N THR A 743 3.50 -27.21 -12.94
CA THR A 743 3.26 -28.44 -12.16
C THR A 743 4.51 -29.28 -11.94
N ASP A 744 5.70 -28.75 -12.25
CA ASP A 744 6.96 -29.48 -12.10
C ASP A 744 7.15 -29.87 -10.63
N ALA A 745 6.97 -31.15 -10.34
CA ALA A 745 7.09 -31.67 -8.99
C ALA A 745 8.53 -31.50 -8.49
N ALA A 746 8.68 -31.00 -7.27
CA ALA A 746 9.98 -30.82 -6.63
C ALA A 746 10.10 -31.67 -5.36
N THR A 747 11.32 -32.15 -5.11
CA THR A 747 11.63 -32.95 -3.92
C THR A 747 11.91 -32.09 -2.69
N GLU A 748 12.52 -30.92 -2.89
CA GLU A 748 12.92 -29.97 -1.84
C GLU A 748 12.55 -28.52 -2.21
N PHE A 749 12.57 -27.62 -1.24
CA PHE A 749 12.43 -26.19 -1.53
C PHE A 749 13.76 -25.62 -2.01
N ALA A 750 13.77 -24.90 -3.13
CA ALA A 750 14.98 -24.37 -3.77
C ALA A 750 15.81 -23.47 -2.83
N MET A 751 15.14 -22.75 -1.93
CA MET A 751 15.79 -21.89 -0.95
C MET A 751 16.54 -22.64 0.16
N GLU A 752 16.33 -23.95 0.31
CA GLU A 752 17.06 -24.77 1.29
C GLU A 752 18.56 -24.83 1.01
N HIS A 753 19.04 -24.43 -0.17
CA HIS A 753 20.47 -24.31 -0.41
C HIS A 753 21.12 -23.18 0.41
N ASP A 754 20.37 -22.12 0.70
CA ASP A 754 20.91 -20.91 1.33
C ASP A 754 20.28 -20.65 2.72
N VAL A 755 19.09 -21.20 3.01
CA VAL A 755 18.29 -20.92 4.22
C VAL A 755 18.07 -22.18 5.06
N GLU A 756 18.25 -22.06 6.38
CA GLU A 756 17.94 -23.10 7.37
C GLU A 756 16.46 -23.01 7.77
N LEU A 757 15.61 -23.77 7.07
CA LEU A 757 14.17 -23.80 7.30
C LEU A 757 13.75 -24.51 8.59
N GLY A 758 14.69 -25.17 9.30
CA GLY A 758 14.41 -25.83 10.58
C GLY A 758 14.30 -24.90 11.79
N GLN A 759 14.59 -23.60 11.64
CA GLN A 759 14.58 -22.64 12.75
C GLN A 759 13.16 -22.36 13.26
N GLU A 760 12.92 -22.54 14.56
CA GLU A 760 11.62 -22.25 15.18
C GLU A 760 11.23 -20.77 15.07
N GLU A 761 12.23 -19.87 15.03
CA GLU A 761 12.02 -18.44 14.86
C GLU A 761 11.23 -18.12 13.57
N LEU A 762 11.49 -18.85 12.47
CA LEU A 762 10.74 -18.69 11.22
C LEU A 762 9.27 -19.09 11.36
N ILE A 763 8.99 -20.17 12.09
CA ILE A 763 7.61 -20.63 12.32
C ILE A 763 6.88 -19.65 13.24
N SER A 764 7.56 -19.09 14.23
CA SER A 764 6.98 -18.16 15.21
C SER A 764 6.45 -16.87 14.57
N LEU A 765 7.03 -16.43 13.45
CA LEU A 765 6.58 -15.22 12.72
C LEU A 765 5.13 -15.31 12.22
N LEU A 766 4.65 -16.52 11.93
CA LEU A 766 3.30 -16.81 11.42
C LEU A 766 2.44 -17.57 12.46
N ALA A 767 2.91 -17.71 13.70
CA ALA A 767 2.11 -18.26 14.79
C ALA A 767 0.95 -17.32 15.14
N SER A 768 -0.20 -17.88 15.53
CA SER A 768 -1.36 -17.09 16.01
C SER A 768 -1.19 -16.66 17.46
N ASP A 769 -0.42 -17.43 18.24
CA ASP A 769 -0.22 -17.25 19.67
C ASP A 769 1.27 -16.98 19.97
N HIS A 770 1.52 -16.25 21.06
CA HIS A 770 2.88 -15.92 21.47
C HIS A 770 3.56 -17.15 22.10
N ALA A 771 4.77 -17.49 21.66
CA ALA A 771 5.50 -18.71 22.05
C ALA A 771 5.81 -18.88 23.55
N ILE A 772 5.46 -17.91 24.42
CA ILE A 772 5.74 -17.97 25.86
C ILE A 772 4.80 -18.97 26.58
N GLU A 773 3.61 -19.26 26.04
CA GLU A 773 2.70 -20.22 26.68
C GLU A 773 3.09 -21.69 26.47
N MET A 774 3.94 -22.01 25.49
CA MET A 774 4.36 -23.40 25.23
C MET A 774 5.47 -23.90 26.16
N VAL A 775 6.26 -23.00 26.76
CA VAL A 775 7.34 -23.38 27.69
C VAL A 775 6.77 -23.71 29.08
N ALA A 776 5.77 -22.96 29.54
CA ALA A 776 5.13 -23.17 30.84
C ALA A 776 4.43 -24.54 30.97
N GLN A 777 3.94 -25.11 29.86
CA GLN A 777 3.33 -26.45 29.89
C GLN A 777 4.35 -27.59 29.97
N ARG A 778 5.56 -27.40 29.41
CA ARG A 778 6.64 -28.41 29.49
C ARG A 778 7.33 -28.43 30.86
N GLU A 779 7.45 -27.29 31.53
CA GLU A 779 8.02 -27.23 32.89
C GLU A 779 7.09 -27.82 33.96
N SER A 780 5.78 -27.95 33.68
CA SER A 780 4.82 -28.56 34.61
C SER A 780 4.79 -30.10 34.60
N GLN A 781 5.48 -30.75 33.66
CA GLN A 781 5.50 -32.22 33.53
C GLN A 781 6.84 -32.87 33.94
N HIS A 782 7.85 -32.08 34.33
CA HIS A 782 9.12 -32.57 34.84
C HIS A 782 9.50 -31.88 36.16
N GLN A 783 8.79 -32.23 37.23
CA GLN A 783 9.30 -32.09 38.60
C GLN A 783 9.23 -33.46 39.28
N GLU A 784 10.33 -34.22 39.21
CA GLU A 784 10.66 -35.19 40.25
C GLU A 784 11.32 -34.43 41.43
N PRO A 785 11.02 -34.79 42.69
CA PRO A 785 11.57 -34.10 43.84
C PRO A 785 12.97 -34.63 44.15
N VAL A 786 13.99 -33.77 44.10
CA VAL A 786 15.32 -34.08 44.64
C VAL A 786 15.46 -33.39 45.99
N LEU A 787 15.74 -34.22 47.00
CA LEU A 787 15.98 -33.86 48.39
C LEU A 787 17.27 -33.03 48.54
N GLU A 788 17.18 -31.93 49.30
CA GLU A 788 18.30 -31.11 49.73
C GLU A 788 19.09 -31.79 50.87
N GLU A 789 20.40 -31.90 50.72
CA GLU A 789 21.35 -31.85 51.84
C GLU A 789 22.52 -30.96 51.44
N GLY A 790 22.79 -29.95 52.29
CA GLY A 790 23.80 -28.93 52.03
C GLY A 790 25.21 -29.27 52.50
N THR A 791 26.18 -28.40 52.19
CA THR A 791 27.17 -27.83 53.12
C THR A 791 28.18 -26.93 52.38
N ASN A 792 28.24 -25.68 52.84
CA ASN A 792 29.36 -24.76 53.10
C ASN A 792 30.75 -24.82 52.41
N GLU A 793 31.31 -23.60 52.30
CA GLU A 793 32.74 -23.17 52.09
C GLU A 793 33.28 -23.26 50.64
N GLY A 794 33.98 -22.29 50.03
CA GLY A 794 34.50 -20.97 50.44
C GLY A 794 35.29 -20.29 49.29
N VAL A 795 35.49 -18.96 49.44
CA VAL A 795 36.71 -18.16 49.11
C VAL A 795 37.21 -17.97 47.65
N SER A 796 37.19 -16.69 47.24
CA SER A 796 38.22 -15.85 46.54
C SER A 796 38.59 -15.97 45.04
N TRP A 797 38.33 -14.85 44.36
CA TRP A 797 39.12 -14.04 43.39
C TRP A 797 40.34 -14.65 42.66
N VAL A 798 40.40 -14.47 41.34
CA VAL A 798 41.23 -13.45 40.61
C VAL A 798 41.14 -13.72 39.09
N PHE A 799 41.04 -12.63 38.34
CA PHE A 799 41.19 -12.56 36.89
C PHE A 799 42.69 -12.49 36.58
N ASP A 800 43.21 -13.41 35.76
CA ASP A 800 44.55 -13.25 35.19
C ASP A 800 44.58 -13.61 33.71
N ALA A 801 45.35 -12.80 33.00
CA ALA A 801 45.50 -12.75 31.57
C ALA A 801 46.57 -13.73 31.06
N ASP A 802 46.60 -13.87 29.73
CA ASP A 802 47.55 -14.61 28.88
C ASP A 802 47.21 -16.12 28.74
N ILE A 803 47.06 -16.71 27.55
CA ILE A 803 47.71 -16.52 26.23
C ILE A 803 46.71 -16.82 25.10
#